data_AF-A0A9Q1A787-F1
#
_entry.id   AF-A0A9Q1A787-F1
#
_cell.length_a   1.000
_cell.length_b   1.000
_cell.length_c   1.000
_cell.angle_alpha   90.00
_cell.angle_beta   90.00
_cell.angle_gamma   90.00
#
_symmetry.space_group_name_H-M   'P 1'
#
loop_
_entity.id
_entity.type
_entity.pdbx_description
1 polymer ?
#
loop_
_entity_poly.entity_id
_entity_poly.type
_entity_poly.pdbx_seq_one_letter_code
_entity_poly.pdbx_strand_id
1 'polypeptide(L)'
;MLMIVFAGACCQTTLQTPSNATPAAAAATFLLANRIAIPHTTSREWRAGRTGRSPPFHCFLLFNLLFIILVNSVSAADSSLTSVAAYTPPDSYLIDCGSPQDTKLDDGRTFKSDPASRSYLETSEEVQTSVDYISTVKAFSVSSSSLPLFRSARILTAVSKYTFYITRPGWHWVRFYFHPLPHPVYNLTRAVFSVTTDEFVLLHDFIVEDNSALVFKEYLFNVSSDRFSLLFKPKERSFAFINAIEVVSAPDGLISDSASTVPQGGTLNGLFQHAFEVCYRLNVGGPAITPMNDTLSRTWLPDFPYNVFPQGAQSASIIPSAVKYQQSGATPYIAPSWVYATADEMAASETLQPNFNLTWQMNVDPGFSYLIRMHFCDVVSQALNDLYFNVYINSMMSVSGLDLSSINNALSTAYYADFVLNASSIRNGSVRVQVGPASGVQSGISNAILNGLEVIKISNSVRSLDGLFGLDGSGGGRTIMKTAAGVGLAMSVTAMLVLTIVCIRWQQRPQDWEKGNSFSSWHLPLRSGQSFFLNSKSSSRISSMFGSRKSKSGYSSFFSNQGLGRYFSFSELQNATQNFDEKAVIGVGGFGKVYLGVFEDGTKMAIKRGNPGSEQGINEFQTEIQMLSKLRHRHLCRRKGVLGKIIDPHIAASINEESLKTYVETAEKCLAEHGVDRPGMGDVLWNLEFGLATSGDFLSNSNRSSRG
;
A
#
# COMPACT_ATOMS: atom_id res chain seq x y z
N MET A 1 -12.87 -31.16 -3.10
CA MET A 1 -13.09 -30.28 -4.26
C MET A 1 -12.72 -31.05 -5.53
N LEU A 2 -13.37 -30.78 -6.68
CA LEU A 2 -13.19 -31.55 -7.93
C LEU A 2 -13.57 -30.67 -9.13
N MET A 3 -12.81 -30.74 -10.23
CA MET A 3 -13.11 -29.95 -11.43
C MET A 3 -12.79 -30.73 -12.73
N ILE A 4 -13.66 -30.57 -13.72
CA ILE A 4 -13.40 -30.98 -15.12
C ILE A 4 -12.69 -29.83 -15.84
N VAL A 5 -11.71 -30.14 -16.70
CA VAL A 5 -11.13 -29.17 -17.64
C VAL A 5 -11.13 -29.73 -19.07
N PHE A 6 -11.72 -28.97 -19.98
CA PHE A 6 -11.82 -29.14 -21.44
C PHE A 6 -12.33 -30.48 -22.01
N ALA A 7 -13.41 -30.38 -22.79
CA ALA A 7 -13.73 -31.34 -23.85
C ALA A 7 -12.97 -30.94 -25.12
N GLY A 8 -12.33 -31.90 -25.80
CA GLY A 8 -11.44 -31.66 -26.95
C GLY A 8 -11.62 -32.69 -28.07
N ALA A 9 -12.73 -32.59 -28.80
CA ALA A 9 -12.99 -33.25 -30.09
C ALA A 9 -14.16 -32.50 -30.77
N CYS A 10 -14.23 -32.25 -32.08
CA CYS A 10 -13.42 -32.73 -33.20
C CYS A 10 -13.52 -34.24 -33.49
N CYS A 11 -14.73 -34.81 -33.35
CA CYS A 11 -15.19 -36.00 -34.05
C CYS A 11 -16.69 -35.83 -34.36
N GLN A 12 -17.13 -36.27 -35.54
CA GLN A 12 -18.54 -36.29 -35.94
C GLN A 12 -19.16 -37.65 -35.59
N THR A 13 -20.44 -37.69 -35.19
CA THR A 13 -21.55 -38.20 -36.04
C THR A 13 -22.91 -38.17 -35.31
N THR A 14 -23.86 -37.45 -35.93
CA THR A 14 -25.27 -37.84 -36.22
C THR A 14 -26.04 -38.82 -35.32
N LEU A 15 -27.17 -38.37 -34.72
CA LEU A 15 -28.57 -38.79 -35.05
C LEU A 15 -29.62 -38.52 -33.93
N GLN A 16 -30.64 -37.74 -34.30
CA GLN A 16 -32.09 -37.82 -33.95
C GLN A 16 -32.64 -37.78 -32.49
N THR A 17 -33.76 -37.05 -32.39
CA THR A 17 -34.76 -36.94 -31.30
C THR A 17 -35.94 -37.92 -31.59
N PRO A 18 -37.12 -37.94 -30.88
CA PRO A 18 -37.65 -37.16 -29.75
C PRO A 18 -38.13 -38.10 -28.59
N SER A 19 -39.22 -37.99 -27.79
CA SER A 19 -40.40 -37.10 -27.75
C SER A 19 -41.19 -37.13 -26.41
N ASN A 20 -41.97 -36.07 -26.17
CA ASN A 20 -43.34 -36.01 -25.62
C ASN A 20 -43.71 -36.34 -24.14
N ALA A 21 -44.85 -35.72 -23.77
CA ALA A 21 -45.85 -36.04 -22.74
C ALA A 21 -45.86 -35.21 -21.42
N THR A 22 -47.00 -34.52 -21.23
CA THR A 22 -47.48 -33.62 -20.16
C THR A 22 -48.76 -34.24 -19.53
N PRO A 23 -49.61 -33.54 -18.72
CA PRO A 23 -49.43 -32.69 -17.51
C PRO A 23 -50.38 -33.14 -16.33
N ALA A 24 -50.77 -32.20 -15.43
CA ALA A 24 -51.82 -32.26 -14.39
C ALA A 24 -51.51 -33.07 -13.10
N ALA A 25 -51.99 -32.77 -11.87
CA ALA A 25 -52.52 -31.58 -11.15
C ALA A 25 -52.51 -31.91 -9.61
N ALA A 26 -52.96 -31.16 -8.58
CA ALA A 26 -53.71 -29.89 -8.41
C ALA A 26 -53.47 -29.27 -6.97
N ALA A 27 -54.30 -28.27 -6.59
CA ALA A 27 -54.87 -27.87 -5.27
C ALA A 27 -54.43 -28.55 -3.93
N ALA A 28 -54.52 -27.96 -2.72
CA ALA A 28 -54.88 -26.61 -2.16
C ALA A 28 -54.72 -26.64 -0.59
N THR A 29 -55.22 -25.72 0.27
CA THR A 29 -54.95 -24.27 0.53
C THR A 29 -55.59 -23.86 1.90
N PHE A 30 -55.13 -22.77 2.57
CA PHE A 30 -55.70 -22.12 3.80
C PHE A 30 -55.58 -22.88 5.16
N LEU A 31 -55.60 -22.28 6.38
CA LEU A 31 -55.11 -20.98 6.96
C LEU A 31 -55.20 -20.98 8.52
N LEU A 32 -54.77 -19.86 9.16
CA LEU A 32 -55.24 -19.25 10.43
C LEU A 32 -54.70 -19.72 11.81
N ALA A 33 -54.93 -18.89 12.83
CA ALA A 33 -54.29 -18.89 14.17
C ALA A 33 -55.11 -18.15 15.25
N ASN A 34 -54.87 -18.37 16.56
CA ASN A 34 -54.96 -17.33 17.64
C ASN A 34 -54.65 -17.76 19.12
N ARG A 35 -53.81 -16.97 19.81
CA ARG A 35 -53.94 -16.33 21.17
C ARG A 35 -54.18 -17.09 22.51
N ILE A 36 -54.09 -16.29 23.62
CA ILE A 36 -54.40 -16.50 25.08
C ILE A 36 -53.17 -16.96 25.91
N ALA A 37 -52.85 -16.52 27.16
CA ALA A 37 -53.54 -15.74 28.23
C ALA A 37 -52.65 -14.66 28.94
N ILE A 38 -53.05 -14.17 30.14
CA ILE A 38 -52.31 -13.30 31.13
C ILE A 38 -52.76 -13.70 32.58
N PRO A 39 -52.13 -13.22 33.69
CA PRO A 39 -52.90 -12.34 34.61
C PRO A 39 -52.13 -11.26 35.44
N HIS A 40 -52.82 -10.12 35.69
CA HIS A 40 -52.95 -9.22 36.89
C HIS A 40 -51.93 -9.25 38.08
N THR A 41 -51.69 -8.17 38.87
CA THR A 41 -52.57 -7.27 39.68
C THR A 41 -51.81 -5.97 40.12
N THR A 42 -52.30 -4.82 40.65
CA THR A 42 -53.58 -4.07 40.87
C THR A 42 -53.23 -2.62 41.37
N SER A 43 -54.21 -1.70 41.58
CA SER A 43 -54.00 -0.29 42.02
C SER A 43 -54.76 0.13 43.31
N ARG A 44 -54.45 1.32 43.89
CA ARG A 44 -55.24 1.99 44.96
C ARG A 44 -55.12 3.53 44.93
N GLU A 45 -56.14 4.20 45.48
CA GLU A 45 -56.37 5.66 45.46
C GLU A 45 -55.88 6.38 46.74
N TRP A 46 -55.84 7.73 46.72
CA TRP A 46 -55.90 8.58 47.93
C TRP A 46 -56.78 9.83 47.73
N ARG A 47 -57.37 10.31 48.82
CA ARG A 47 -58.39 11.38 48.84
C ARG A 47 -57.81 12.79 48.86
N ALA A 48 -58.57 13.75 48.31
CA ALA A 48 -58.43 15.17 48.64
C ALA A 48 -59.23 15.55 49.92
N GLY A 49 -58.71 16.47 50.72
CA GLY A 49 -59.38 17.03 51.90
C GLY A 49 -58.76 18.38 52.29
N ARG A 50 -59.58 19.37 52.66
CA ARG A 50 -59.14 20.75 52.92
C ARG A 50 -58.74 20.96 54.38
N THR A 51 -57.64 21.70 54.60
CA THR A 51 -57.56 22.79 55.60
C THR A 51 -56.35 23.66 55.26
N GLY A 52 -56.48 24.99 55.37
CA GLY A 52 -55.44 25.92 54.94
C GLY A 52 -54.56 26.45 56.08
N ARG A 53 -53.29 26.72 55.77
CA ARG A 53 -52.41 27.72 56.41
C ARG A 53 -51.25 27.99 55.47
N SER A 54 -50.88 29.26 55.31
CA SER A 54 -49.76 29.69 54.46
C SER A 54 -48.42 29.69 55.24
N PRO A 55 -47.37 29.04 54.73
CA PRO A 55 -45.97 29.30 55.10
C PRO A 55 -45.39 30.47 54.27
N PRO A 56 -44.24 31.04 54.66
CA PRO A 56 -43.84 32.39 54.22
C PRO A 56 -43.07 32.46 52.90
N PHE A 57 -43.26 33.59 52.19
CA PHE A 57 -42.56 33.96 50.94
C PHE A 57 -41.02 34.02 51.05
N HIS A 58 -40.45 34.05 52.26
CA HIS A 58 -38.99 34.15 52.45
C HIS A 58 -38.19 32.91 51.99
N CYS A 59 -38.79 31.72 51.98
CA CYS A 59 -38.09 30.53 51.43
C CYS A 59 -37.90 30.62 49.91
N PHE A 60 -38.85 31.19 49.18
CA PHE A 60 -38.73 31.38 47.72
C PHE A 60 -37.68 32.43 47.36
N LEU A 61 -37.59 33.51 48.13
CA LEU A 61 -36.54 34.53 47.96
C LEU A 61 -35.15 33.96 48.27
N LEU A 62 -34.97 33.20 49.36
CA LEU A 62 -33.68 32.58 49.69
C LEU A 62 -33.21 31.56 48.63
N PHE A 63 -34.12 30.75 48.09
CA PHE A 63 -33.77 29.80 47.03
C PHE A 63 -33.32 30.51 45.73
N ASN A 64 -34.00 31.59 45.35
CA ASN A 64 -33.60 32.39 44.19
C ASN A 64 -32.31 33.18 44.45
N LEU A 65 -32.06 33.68 45.67
CA LEU A 65 -30.80 34.34 46.01
C LEU A 65 -29.62 33.36 45.97
N LEU A 66 -29.78 32.12 46.46
CA LEU A 66 -28.74 31.09 46.33
C LEU A 66 -28.46 30.74 44.87
N PHE A 67 -29.50 30.68 44.03
CA PHE A 67 -29.35 30.42 42.60
C PHE A 67 -28.60 31.56 41.90
N ILE A 68 -28.94 32.82 42.19
CA ILE A 68 -28.25 34.00 41.66
C ILE A 68 -26.79 34.07 42.14
N ILE A 69 -26.50 33.68 43.39
CA ILE A 69 -25.13 33.64 43.91
C ILE A 69 -24.33 32.51 43.25
N LEU A 70 -24.90 31.31 43.06
CA LEU A 70 -24.23 30.22 42.33
C LEU A 70 -23.89 30.62 40.88
N VAL A 71 -24.84 31.23 40.17
CA VAL A 71 -24.69 31.67 38.78
C VAL A 71 -23.64 32.79 38.64
N ASN A 72 -23.44 33.63 39.66
CA ASN A 72 -22.40 34.67 39.65
C ASN A 72 -21.06 34.23 40.28
N SER A 73 -20.93 32.99 40.73
CA SER A 73 -19.68 32.47 41.34
C SER A 73 -18.73 31.77 40.35
N VAL A 74 -19.06 31.74 39.04
CA VAL A 74 -18.27 31.06 38.00
C VAL A 74 -17.83 32.04 36.89
N SER A 75 -17.36 33.22 37.31
CA SER A 75 -16.82 34.28 36.42
C SER A 75 -15.50 34.86 36.95
N ALA A 76 -14.59 33.97 37.38
CA ALA A 76 -13.21 34.31 37.75
C ALA A 76 -12.21 33.15 37.52
N ALA A 77 -12.52 32.23 36.60
CA ALA A 77 -11.46 31.55 35.85
C ALA A 77 -11.05 32.53 34.75
N ASP A 78 -9.76 32.83 34.63
CA ASP A 78 -9.28 33.78 33.63
C ASP A 78 -9.76 33.37 32.24
N SER A 79 -10.57 34.22 31.61
CA SER A 79 -10.70 34.23 30.15
C SER A 79 -9.45 34.85 29.54
N SER A 80 -8.30 34.23 29.84
CA SER A 80 -7.14 34.32 28.97
C SER A 80 -7.65 33.96 27.58
N LEU A 81 -7.60 34.93 26.67
CA LEU A 81 -7.63 34.65 25.25
C LEU A 81 -6.44 33.72 25.00
N THR A 82 -6.71 32.42 24.95
CA THR A 82 -5.74 31.44 24.49
C THR A 82 -5.61 31.63 22.99
N SER A 83 -4.88 32.68 22.61
CA SER A 83 -3.93 32.53 21.51
C SER A 83 -3.22 31.21 21.75
N VAL A 84 -3.28 30.31 20.78
CA VAL A 84 -2.57 29.03 20.88
C VAL A 84 -1.10 29.40 20.87
N ALA A 85 -0.50 29.46 22.07
CA ALA A 85 0.83 29.98 22.25
C ALA A 85 1.79 29.21 21.34
N ALA A 86 2.48 29.95 20.46
CA ALA A 86 3.42 29.36 19.52
C ALA A 86 4.40 28.47 20.31
N TYR A 87 4.59 27.24 19.83
CA TYR A 87 5.45 26.30 20.53
C TYR A 87 6.84 26.94 20.67
N THR A 88 7.32 27.05 21.91
CA THR A 88 8.64 27.63 22.20
C THR A 88 9.62 26.46 22.31
N PRO A 89 10.37 26.13 21.26
CA PRO A 89 11.31 25.01 21.27
C PRO A 89 12.46 25.27 22.26
N PRO A 90 12.85 24.29 23.10
CA PRO A 90 14.02 24.41 23.95
C PRO A 90 15.32 24.68 23.18
N ASP A 91 15.54 23.97 22.07
CA ASP A 91 16.69 24.15 21.20
C ASP A 91 16.22 24.68 19.83
N SER A 92 16.83 25.78 19.37
CA SER A 92 16.46 26.46 18.13
C SER A 92 17.67 27.12 17.47
N TYR A 93 18.07 26.57 16.33
CA TYR A 93 19.17 27.04 15.50
C TYR A 93 18.63 27.32 14.09
N LEU A 94 18.47 28.60 13.78
CA LEU A 94 18.06 29.09 12.46
C LEU A 94 19.28 29.77 11.82
N ILE A 95 19.75 29.26 10.67
CA ILE A 95 21.00 29.69 10.04
C ILE A 95 20.77 29.99 8.55
N ASP A 96 21.10 31.21 8.11
CA ASP A 96 21.16 31.62 6.70
C ASP A 96 22.62 31.51 6.22
N CYS A 97 22.88 30.51 5.39
CA CYS A 97 24.22 30.00 5.10
C CYS A 97 24.84 30.74 3.90
N GLY A 98 25.82 31.59 4.17
CA GLY A 98 26.39 32.53 3.20
C GLY A 98 25.78 33.94 3.23
N SER A 99 24.79 34.21 4.09
CA SER A 99 24.27 35.58 4.24
C SER A 99 25.21 36.44 5.12
N PRO A 100 25.52 37.68 4.71
CA PRO A 100 26.34 38.61 5.49
C PRO A 100 25.58 39.29 6.65
N GLN A 101 24.25 39.19 6.72
CA GLN A 101 23.41 39.83 7.74
C GLN A 101 22.24 38.93 8.17
N ASP A 102 21.75 39.11 9.39
CA ASP A 102 20.72 38.26 9.98
C ASP A 102 19.38 38.45 9.23
N THR A 103 18.88 37.37 8.62
CA THR A 103 17.68 37.39 7.78
C THR A 103 16.43 37.23 8.63
N LYS A 104 15.64 38.31 8.76
CA LYS A 104 14.32 38.27 9.39
C LYS A 104 13.24 37.95 8.36
N LEU A 105 12.37 37.00 8.68
CA LEU A 105 11.23 36.59 7.86
C LEU A 105 9.93 37.27 8.31
N ASP A 106 8.94 37.31 7.41
CA ASP A 106 7.61 37.87 7.66
C ASP A 106 6.82 37.08 8.72
N ASP A 107 7.15 35.81 8.93
CA ASP A 107 6.59 34.95 10.00
C ASP A 107 7.15 35.28 11.40
N GLY A 108 8.07 36.25 11.50
CA GLY A 108 8.68 36.72 12.75
C GLY A 108 9.98 36.02 13.14
N ARG A 109 10.35 34.90 12.49
CA ARG A 109 11.62 34.21 12.74
C ARG A 109 12.81 35.04 12.27
N THR A 110 13.94 34.91 12.94
CA THR A 110 15.22 35.53 12.54
C THR A 110 16.28 34.45 12.42
N PHE A 111 16.84 34.33 11.22
CA PHE A 111 17.91 33.41 10.90
C PHE A 111 19.25 34.12 11.12
N LYS A 112 20.15 33.49 11.86
CA LYS A 112 21.50 34.00 12.09
C LYS A 112 22.27 33.99 10.77
N SER A 113 22.94 35.09 10.48
CA SER A 113 23.93 35.21 9.41
C SER A 113 25.05 34.19 9.55
N ASP A 114 25.80 34.02 8.47
CA ASP A 114 26.96 33.11 8.44
C ASP A 114 28.04 33.50 9.48
N PRO A 115 28.43 34.78 9.66
CA PRO A 115 29.36 35.17 10.73
C PRO A 115 28.79 34.92 12.14
N ALA A 116 27.48 35.13 12.35
CA ALA A 116 26.83 34.92 13.66
C ALA A 116 26.60 33.44 14.00
N SER A 117 26.70 32.54 13.01
CA SER A 117 26.55 31.08 13.16
C SER A 117 27.89 30.33 13.00
N ARG A 118 28.98 31.04 12.70
CA ARG A 118 30.31 30.49 12.42
C ARG A 118 30.87 29.55 13.49
N SER A 119 30.44 29.70 14.74
CA SER A 119 30.81 28.87 15.89
C SER A 119 30.25 27.44 15.85
N TYR A 120 29.22 27.18 15.05
CA TYR A 120 28.66 25.83 14.86
C TYR A 120 29.36 25.06 13.72
N LEU A 121 30.14 25.74 12.86
CA LEU A 121 30.68 25.21 11.60
C LEU A 121 32.19 24.95 11.66
N GLU A 122 32.57 23.71 11.39
CA GLU A 122 33.94 23.28 11.09
C GLU A 122 34.08 23.07 9.57
N THR A 123 34.93 23.87 8.91
CA THR A 123 35.15 23.87 7.45
C THR A 123 36.56 24.37 7.13
N SER A 124 37.17 23.87 6.06
CA SER A 124 38.51 24.29 5.61
C SER A 124 38.51 25.59 4.80
N GLU A 125 37.40 25.90 4.11
CA GLU A 125 37.28 27.05 3.22
C GLU A 125 35.99 27.84 3.48
N GLU A 126 36.03 29.13 3.15
CA GLU A 126 34.93 30.09 3.31
C GLU A 126 34.52 30.65 1.95
N VAL A 127 33.82 29.81 1.17
CA VAL A 127 33.23 30.19 -0.11
C VAL A 127 31.73 30.45 0.10
N GLN A 128 31.28 31.62 -0.35
CA GLN A 128 29.90 32.10 -0.24
C GLN A 128 29.43 32.69 -1.58
N THR A 129 28.13 32.72 -1.82
CA THR A 129 27.50 33.43 -2.94
C THR A 129 26.14 33.98 -2.52
N SER A 130 25.69 35.07 -3.13
CA SER A 130 24.42 35.72 -2.83
C SER A 130 23.84 36.48 -4.03
N VAL A 131 22.51 36.57 -4.11
CA VAL A 131 21.78 37.34 -5.13
C VAL A 131 20.72 38.24 -4.49
N ASP A 132 20.55 39.46 -5.01
CA ASP A 132 19.61 40.43 -4.43
C ASP A 132 18.14 39.98 -4.58
N TYR A 133 17.82 39.32 -5.70
CA TYR A 133 16.49 38.86 -6.06
C TYR A 133 16.52 37.53 -6.83
N ILE A 134 15.43 36.76 -6.74
CA ILE A 134 15.23 35.51 -7.49
C ILE A 134 14.17 35.79 -8.55
N SER A 135 14.52 35.65 -9.83
CA SER A 135 13.72 36.12 -10.96
C SER A 135 12.75 35.08 -11.54
N THR A 136 13.06 33.79 -11.39
CA THR A 136 12.38 32.69 -12.07
C THR A 136 12.19 31.54 -11.10
N VAL A 137 10.95 31.23 -10.72
CA VAL A 137 10.68 30.31 -9.60
C VAL A 137 9.61 29.28 -9.97
N LYS A 138 9.95 27.99 -9.91
CA LYS A 138 8.97 26.89 -9.99
C LYS A 138 8.42 26.53 -8.59
N ALA A 139 7.99 27.54 -7.84
CA ALA A 139 7.53 27.36 -6.45
C ALA A 139 6.09 26.81 -6.37
N PHE A 140 5.97 25.48 -6.25
CA PHE A 140 4.73 24.81 -5.83
C PHE A 140 4.82 24.17 -4.43
N SER A 141 6.03 24.05 -3.88
CA SER A 141 6.33 23.33 -2.62
C SER A 141 6.84 24.22 -1.48
N VAL A 142 7.06 25.51 -1.73
CA VAL A 142 7.78 26.42 -0.82
C VAL A 142 6.93 27.66 -0.53
N SER A 143 6.80 28.03 0.74
CA SER A 143 6.08 29.25 1.15
C SER A 143 6.82 30.51 0.69
N SER A 144 6.08 31.51 0.20
CA SER A 144 6.62 32.83 -0.16
C SER A 144 7.40 33.50 0.99
N SER A 145 6.97 33.28 2.23
CA SER A 145 7.65 33.74 3.46
C SER A 145 9.09 33.24 3.60
N SER A 146 9.44 32.10 2.99
CA SER A 146 10.77 31.49 3.06
C SER A 146 11.68 31.86 1.87
N LEU A 147 11.21 32.64 0.90
CA LEU A 147 12.01 33.05 -0.26
C LEU A 147 13.32 33.79 0.07
N PRO A 148 13.46 34.57 1.17
CA PRO A 148 14.75 35.14 1.56
C PRO A 148 15.85 34.10 1.78
N LEU A 149 15.52 32.94 2.35
CA LEU A 149 16.47 31.87 2.73
C LEU A 149 17.15 31.15 1.55
N PHE A 150 16.73 31.44 0.32
CA PHE A 150 17.34 30.91 -0.90
C PHE A 150 18.25 31.92 -1.61
N ARG A 151 18.34 33.17 -1.11
CA ARG A 151 19.12 34.26 -1.73
C ARG A 151 20.62 34.19 -1.44
N SER A 152 21.02 33.51 -0.38
CA SER A 152 22.43 33.23 -0.06
C SER A 152 22.72 31.74 -0.21
N ALA A 153 23.99 31.37 -0.41
CA ALA A 153 24.46 29.99 -0.30
C ALA A 153 25.92 29.93 0.16
N ARG A 154 26.22 28.98 1.04
CA ARG A 154 27.58 28.56 1.40
C ARG A 154 27.98 27.38 0.52
N ILE A 155 29.21 27.42 0.01
CA ILE A 155 29.80 26.35 -0.79
C ILE A 155 30.87 25.65 0.06
N LEU A 156 30.85 24.31 0.04
CA LEU A 156 31.67 23.45 0.88
C LEU A 156 32.51 22.53 -0.03
N THR A 157 33.78 22.86 -0.19
CA THR A 157 34.73 22.18 -1.10
C THR A 157 35.36 20.92 -0.50
N ALA A 158 35.38 20.82 0.83
CA ALA A 158 35.85 19.67 1.59
C ALA A 158 34.70 19.06 2.42
N VAL A 159 35.02 18.03 3.21
CA VAL A 159 34.11 17.52 4.23
C VAL A 159 33.99 18.56 5.35
N SER A 160 32.77 19.08 5.56
CA SER A 160 32.50 20.13 6.54
C SER A 160 31.38 19.70 7.49
N LYS A 161 31.47 20.14 8.74
CA LYS A 161 30.65 19.65 9.85
C LYS A 161 29.97 20.81 10.59
N TYR A 162 28.65 20.76 10.70
CA TYR A 162 27.93 21.57 11.69
C TYR A 162 27.74 20.74 12.97
N THR A 163 27.90 21.35 14.14
CA THR A 163 27.68 20.70 15.45
C THR A 163 26.70 21.53 16.29
N PHE A 164 25.64 20.87 16.75
CA PHE A 164 24.57 21.47 17.56
C PHE A 164 24.57 20.86 18.96
N TYR A 165 24.34 21.69 19.98
CA TYR A 165 24.20 21.24 21.36
C TYR A 165 22.72 21.13 21.70
N ILE A 166 22.34 20.17 22.53
CA ILE A 166 20.95 19.82 22.79
C ILE A 166 20.66 19.93 24.28
N THR A 167 19.85 20.93 24.64
CA THR A 167 19.41 21.23 26.01
C THR A 167 18.42 20.18 26.49
N ARG A 168 17.56 19.65 25.61
CA ARG A 168 16.61 18.58 25.91
C ARG A 168 16.66 17.45 24.87
N PRO A 169 17.18 16.26 25.22
CA PRO A 169 17.04 15.07 24.39
C PRO A 169 15.57 14.78 24.04
N GLY A 170 15.33 14.35 22.80
CA GLY A 170 14.00 14.20 22.22
C GLY A 170 13.99 14.46 20.71
N TRP A 171 12.78 14.58 20.15
CA TRP A 171 12.59 14.83 18.72
C TRP A 171 13.13 16.18 18.26
N HIS A 172 13.80 16.20 17.13
CA HIS A 172 14.31 17.41 16.48
C HIS A 172 13.94 17.41 14.99
N TRP A 173 13.36 18.53 14.54
CA TRP A 173 13.25 18.86 13.13
C TRP A 173 14.61 19.31 12.62
N VAL A 174 15.02 18.80 11.47
CA VAL A 174 16.14 19.31 10.68
C VAL A 174 15.63 19.65 9.29
N ARG A 175 15.69 20.94 8.93
CA ARG A 175 15.25 21.44 7.62
C ARG A 175 16.44 21.97 6.83
N PHE A 176 16.46 21.66 5.53
CA PHE A 176 17.45 22.17 4.60
C PHE A 176 16.79 22.91 3.44
N TYR A 177 17.44 24.00 3.04
CA TYR A 177 17.05 24.85 1.93
C TYR A 177 18.16 24.81 0.88
N PHE A 178 17.82 24.38 -0.35
CA PHE A 178 18.74 24.32 -1.49
C PHE A 178 18.17 25.07 -2.70
N HIS A 179 18.95 26.01 -3.23
CA HIS A 179 18.75 26.66 -4.53
C HIS A 179 20.12 26.93 -5.16
N PRO A 180 20.42 26.37 -6.35
CA PRO A 180 21.74 26.49 -6.98
C PRO A 180 21.93 27.90 -7.58
N LEU A 181 22.50 28.79 -6.76
CA LEU A 181 22.88 30.15 -7.14
C LEU A 181 24.05 30.20 -8.15
N PRO A 182 24.13 31.24 -8.99
CA PRO A 182 25.26 31.44 -9.89
C PRO A 182 26.51 31.88 -9.12
N HIS A 183 27.66 31.24 -9.40
CA HIS A 183 28.97 31.63 -8.85
C HIS A 183 30.06 31.48 -9.93
N PRO A 184 31.01 32.43 -10.07
CA PRO A 184 31.96 32.46 -11.20
C PRO A 184 32.90 31.25 -11.33
N VAL A 185 33.17 30.53 -10.23
CA VAL A 185 34.08 29.36 -10.20
C VAL A 185 33.34 28.04 -10.02
N TYR A 186 32.14 28.05 -9.44
CA TYR A 186 31.44 26.85 -8.98
C TYR A 186 30.02 26.83 -9.56
N ASN A 187 29.71 25.83 -10.38
CA ASN A 187 28.36 25.65 -10.92
C ASN A 187 27.54 24.73 -10.00
N LEU A 188 26.67 25.32 -9.18
CA LEU A 188 25.93 24.60 -8.13
C LEU A 188 24.99 23.51 -8.66
N THR A 189 24.57 23.52 -9.93
CA THR A 189 23.83 22.40 -10.55
C THR A 189 24.63 21.12 -10.71
N ARG A 190 25.96 21.20 -10.57
CA ARG A 190 26.90 20.07 -10.67
C ARG A 190 27.50 19.66 -9.32
N ALA A 191 26.98 20.21 -8.23
CA ALA A 191 27.25 19.73 -6.89
C ALA A 191 26.68 18.31 -6.71
N VAL A 192 27.49 17.40 -6.17
CA VAL A 192 27.09 16.03 -5.83
C VAL A 192 27.63 15.73 -4.44
N PHE A 193 26.75 15.53 -3.47
CA PHE A 193 27.15 15.39 -2.07
C PHE A 193 26.18 14.54 -1.26
N SER A 194 26.67 13.98 -0.15
CA SER A 194 25.86 13.30 0.85
C SER A 194 25.79 14.13 2.14
N VAL A 195 24.67 14.04 2.87
CA VAL A 195 24.50 14.66 4.19
C VAL A 195 24.14 13.57 5.20
N THR A 196 24.99 13.39 6.20
CA THR A 196 24.86 12.34 7.22
C THR A 196 24.87 12.92 8.62
N THR A 197 24.00 12.43 9.51
CA THR A 197 24.12 12.63 10.95
C THR A 197 25.10 11.61 11.55
N ASP A 198 25.26 11.60 12.88
CA ASP A 198 26.02 10.57 13.58
C ASP A 198 25.35 9.17 13.54
N GLU A 199 24.04 9.08 13.24
CA GLU A 199 23.27 7.81 13.19
C GLU A 199 22.55 7.52 11.86
N PHE A 200 22.24 8.53 11.05
CA PHE A 200 21.37 8.42 9.87
C PHE A 200 21.98 9.06 8.61
N VAL A 201 21.71 8.47 7.45
CA VAL A 201 21.95 9.09 6.13
C VAL A 201 20.68 9.84 5.72
N LEU A 202 20.76 11.17 5.61
CA LEU A 202 19.62 12.02 5.24
C LEU A 202 19.55 12.26 3.73
N LEU A 203 20.71 12.46 3.09
CA LEU A 203 20.87 12.66 1.64
C LEU A 203 22.09 11.87 1.16
N HIS A 204 21.99 11.26 -0.02
CA HIS A 204 23.07 10.44 -0.60
C HIS A 204 23.27 10.73 -2.10
N ASP A 205 24.47 11.19 -2.47
CA ASP A 205 24.81 11.62 -3.83
C ASP A 205 23.78 12.60 -4.44
N PHE A 206 23.24 13.48 -3.59
CA PHE A 206 22.19 14.45 -3.90
C PHE A 206 22.68 15.55 -4.87
N ILE A 207 21.78 15.94 -5.78
CA ILE A 207 21.99 16.89 -6.90
C ILE A 207 20.75 17.77 -7.04
N VAL A 208 20.92 19.05 -7.43
CA VAL A 208 19.82 19.94 -7.83
C VAL A 208 20.09 20.45 -9.24
N GLU A 209 19.52 19.79 -10.25
CA GLU A 209 19.86 20.01 -11.67
C GLU A 209 19.32 21.34 -12.25
N ASP A 210 18.25 21.91 -11.68
CA ASP A 210 17.49 23.02 -12.25
C ASP A 210 17.71 24.34 -11.48
N ASN A 211 18.27 25.34 -12.16
CA ASN A 211 18.46 26.71 -11.64
C ASN A 211 17.17 27.43 -11.21
N SER A 212 15.98 26.95 -11.61
CA SER A 212 14.68 27.51 -11.22
C SER A 212 13.96 26.73 -10.11
N ALA A 213 14.60 25.67 -9.59
CA ALA A 213 14.08 24.89 -8.47
C ALA A 213 14.47 25.52 -7.12
N LEU A 214 13.49 25.52 -6.21
CA LEU A 214 13.70 25.71 -4.77
C LEU A 214 13.41 24.38 -4.10
N VAL A 215 14.43 23.73 -3.55
CA VAL A 215 14.29 22.42 -2.89
C VAL A 215 14.31 22.62 -1.38
N PHE A 216 13.21 22.22 -0.74
CA PHE A 216 13.07 22.15 0.71
C PHE A 216 13.03 20.68 1.12
N LYS A 217 13.75 20.33 2.19
CA LYS A 217 13.74 19.00 2.81
C LYS A 217 13.47 19.14 4.30
N GLU A 218 12.50 18.41 4.83
CA GLU A 218 12.18 18.38 6.27
C GLU A 218 12.36 16.95 6.81
N TYR A 219 13.27 16.80 7.77
CA TYR A 219 13.57 15.56 8.47
C TYR A 219 13.19 15.66 9.94
N LEU A 220 12.79 14.53 10.53
CA LEU A 220 12.47 14.40 11.94
C LEU A 220 13.14 13.15 12.51
N PHE A 221 13.95 13.31 13.54
CA PHE A 221 14.57 12.18 14.25
C PHE A 221 14.74 12.48 15.74
N ASN A 222 14.84 11.42 16.54
CA ASN A 222 15.05 11.51 17.98
C ASN A 222 16.55 11.65 18.28
N VAL A 223 16.92 12.58 19.15
CA VAL A 223 18.31 12.82 19.57
C VAL A 223 18.44 12.52 21.05
N SER A 224 19.19 11.47 21.38
CA SER A 224 19.42 10.98 22.75
C SER A 224 20.66 11.61 23.42
N SER A 225 21.53 12.26 22.65
CA SER A 225 22.84 12.77 23.07
C SER A 225 22.81 14.28 23.41
N ASP A 226 23.84 14.75 24.12
CA ASP A 226 24.03 16.17 24.48
C ASP A 226 24.34 17.09 23.28
N ARG A 227 24.61 16.48 22.12
CA ARG A 227 24.94 17.11 20.85
C ARG A 227 24.60 16.17 19.70
N PHE A 228 24.45 16.73 18.50
CA PHE A 228 24.56 15.95 17.26
C PHE A 228 25.24 16.77 16.15
N SER A 229 25.72 16.06 15.13
CA SER A 229 26.45 16.60 14.00
C SER A 229 25.64 16.50 12.71
N LEU A 230 25.79 17.49 11.82
CA LEU A 230 25.44 17.38 10.40
C LEU A 230 26.73 17.44 9.57
N LEU A 231 27.05 16.33 8.91
CA LEU A 231 28.30 16.14 8.19
C LEU A 231 28.04 16.13 6.68
N PHE A 232 28.47 17.20 6.00
CA PHE A 232 28.38 17.38 4.56
C PHE A 232 29.61 16.76 3.91
N LYS A 233 29.40 15.80 2.99
CA LYS A 233 30.44 15.05 2.30
C LYS A 233 30.32 15.25 0.79
N PRO A 234 31.11 16.16 0.18
CA PRO A 234 31.24 16.22 -1.27
C PRO A 234 31.72 14.89 -1.85
N LYS A 235 31.24 14.55 -3.05
CA LYS A 235 31.79 13.46 -3.86
C LYS A 235 33.16 13.86 -4.41
N GLU A 236 34.01 12.88 -4.76
CA GLU A 236 35.33 13.16 -5.33
C GLU A 236 35.26 14.13 -6.52
N ARG A 237 36.05 15.22 -6.45
CA ARG A 237 36.08 16.31 -7.45
C ARG A 237 34.75 17.06 -7.63
N SER A 238 33.86 16.99 -6.65
CA SER A 238 32.68 17.85 -6.53
C SER A 238 32.76 18.68 -5.24
N PHE A 239 31.69 19.41 -4.94
CA PHE A 239 31.50 20.27 -3.77
C PHE A 239 30.04 20.13 -3.29
N ALA A 240 29.78 20.46 -2.03
CA ALA A 240 28.43 20.59 -1.49
C ALA A 240 28.03 22.07 -1.42
N PHE A 241 26.73 22.34 -1.29
CA PHE A 241 26.24 23.68 -0.95
C PHE A 241 24.99 23.61 -0.06
N ILE A 242 24.70 24.70 0.63
CA ILE A 242 23.51 24.86 1.48
C ILE A 242 23.14 26.35 1.56
N ASN A 243 21.84 26.66 1.47
CA ASN A 243 21.33 28.03 1.52
C ASN A 243 20.84 28.40 2.93
N ALA A 244 20.12 27.50 3.61
CA ALA A 244 19.76 27.67 5.01
C ALA A 244 19.56 26.32 5.73
N ILE A 245 19.73 26.34 7.04
CA ILE A 245 19.51 25.19 7.95
C ILE A 245 18.59 25.64 9.09
N GLU A 246 17.57 24.83 9.40
CA GLU A 246 16.90 24.87 10.70
C GLU A 246 17.20 23.59 11.48
N VAL A 247 17.54 23.71 12.76
CA VAL A 247 17.51 22.63 13.75
C VAL A 247 16.66 23.10 14.92
N VAL A 248 15.51 22.46 15.14
CA VAL A 248 14.50 22.92 16.11
C VAL A 248 13.89 21.74 16.85
N SER A 249 13.81 21.79 18.18
CA SER A 249 13.13 20.75 18.96
C SER A 249 11.66 20.59 18.54
N ALA A 250 11.13 19.37 18.60
CA ALA A 250 9.74 19.05 18.33
C ALA A 250 9.06 18.47 19.61
N PRO A 251 7.73 18.62 19.78
CA PRO A 251 7.03 18.05 20.92
C PRO A 251 7.04 16.51 20.94
N ASP A 252 7.24 15.92 22.13
CA ASP A 252 7.37 14.46 22.30
C ASP A 252 6.16 13.66 21.79
N GLY A 253 4.96 14.25 21.84
CA GLY A 253 3.70 13.62 21.39
C GLY A 253 3.39 13.79 19.90
N LEU A 254 4.36 14.18 19.06
CA LEU A 254 4.13 14.38 17.62
C LEU A 254 4.05 13.06 16.83
N ILE A 255 4.81 12.04 17.23
CA ILE A 255 4.86 10.69 16.65
C ILE A 255 4.65 9.68 17.78
N SER A 256 3.85 8.65 17.55
CA SER A 256 3.70 7.51 18.47
C SER A 256 4.71 6.41 18.13
N ASP A 257 5.20 5.66 19.13
CA ASP A 257 6.12 4.53 18.87
C ASP A 257 5.43 3.38 18.11
N SER A 258 4.10 3.33 18.17
CA SER A 258 3.25 2.29 17.61
C SER A 258 2.26 2.80 16.57
N ALA A 259 2.13 2.15 15.41
CA ALA A 259 1.16 2.51 14.35
C ALA A 259 0.58 1.27 13.62
N SER A 260 -0.54 1.44 12.91
CA SER A 260 -1.30 0.34 12.30
C SER A 260 -0.76 -0.06 10.92
N THR A 261 -0.44 -1.32 10.68
CA THR A 261 0.17 -1.78 9.41
C THR A 261 -0.86 -2.15 8.34
N VAL A 262 -0.62 -1.71 7.10
CA VAL A 262 -1.47 -2.03 5.94
C VAL A 262 -0.73 -2.97 4.98
N PRO A 263 -1.33 -4.11 4.55
CA PRO A 263 -2.72 -4.52 4.76
C PRO A 263 -3.01 -5.43 5.97
N GLN A 264 -2.00 -5.85 6.74
CA GLN A 264 -2.17 -6.98 7.66
C GLN A 264 -2.89 -6.65 8.99
N GLY A 265 -3.14 -5.37 9.29
CA GLY A 265 -3.91 -4.94 10.46
C GLY A 265 -3.22 -5.14 11.81
N GLY A 266 -1.96 -5.60 11.82
CA GLY A 266 -1.13 -5.67 13.02
C GLY A 266 -0.49 -4.33 13.36
N THR A 267 0.02 -4.18 14.58
CA THR A 267 0.74 -2.96 15.02
C THR A 267 2.24 -3.10 14.77
N LEU A 268 2.87 -2.10 14.17
CA LEU A 268 4.32 -1.93 14.16
C LEU A 268 4.70 -1.06 15.37
N ASN A 269 5.64 -1.53 16.19
CA ASN A 269 6.20 -0.80 17.33
C ASN A 269 7.69 -0.48 17.07
N GLY A 270 8.29 0.41 17.86
CA GLY A 270 9.70 0.80 17.71
C GLY A 270 9.94 1.93 16.71
N LEU A 271 8.90 2.69 16.31
CA LEU A 271 9.03 3.85 15.42
C LEU A 271 10.00 4.91 15.98
N PHE A 272 10.23 4.97 17.30
CA PHE A 272 11.21 5.86 17.93
C PHE A 272 12.67 5.56 17.56
N GLN A 273 12.96 4.42 16.93
CA GLN A 273 14.30 4.04 16.46
C GLN A 273 14.59 4.48 15.01
N HIS A 274 13.60 5.06 14.33
CA HIS A 274 13.69 5.49 12.94
C HIS A 274 13.77 7.03 12.83
N ALA A 275 14.54 7.50 11.85
CA ALA A 275 14.39 8.83 11.30
C ALA A 275 13.27 8.87 10.25
N PHE A 276 12.73 10.06 10.02
CA PHE A 276 11.63 10.33 9.12
C PHE A 276 11.95 11.48 8.15
N GLU A 277 11.39 11.45 6.95
CA GLU A 277 11.37 12.56 5.99
C GLU A 277 9.91 12.88 5.63
N VAL A 278 9.50 14.15 5.73
CA VAL A 278 8.15 14.58 5.36
C VAL A 278 8.12 14.83 3.85
N CYS A 279 7.50 13.93 3.10
CA CYS A 279 7.39 14.04 1.65
C CYS A 279 6.19 14.91 1.23
N TYR A 280 5.05 14.78 1.93
CA TYR A 280 3.84 15.56 1.68
C TYR A 280 3.14 15.93 2.98
N ARG A 281 2.58 17.14 3.02
CA ARG A 281 1.71 17.67 4.09
C ARG A 281 0.63 18.51 3.46
N LEU A 282 -0.60 17.99 3.43
CA LEU A 282 -1.73 18.55 2.69
C LEU A 282 -2.83 19.01 3.63
N ASN A 283 -3.32 20.23 3.41
CA ASN A 283 -4.60 20.72 3.90
C ASN A 283 -5.67 20.40 2.84
N VAL A 284 -6.67 19.57 3.19
CA VAL A 284 -7.61 19.00 2.23
C VAL A 284 -8.89 19.84 2.18
N GLY A 285 -9.32 20.23 0.98
CA GLY A 285 -10.42 21.17 0.79
C GLY A 285 -10.14 22.58 1.32
N GLY A 286 -8.86 22.92 1.52
CA GLY A 286 -8.44 24.16 2.19
C GLY A 286 -7.26 24.88 1.52
N PRO A 287 -7.05 26.16 1.84
CA PRO A 287 -5.93 26.94 1.32
C PRO A 287 -4.59 26.51 1.93
N ALA A 288 -3.50 26.94 1.31
CA ALA A 288 -2.15 26.76 1.86
C ALA A 288 -2.01 27.43 3.24
N ILE A 289 -1.50 26.68 4.23
CA ILE A 289 -1.19 27.21 5.57
C ILE A 289 0.32 27.48 5.62
N THR A 290 0.69 28.70 5.95
CA THR A 290 2.10 29.14 6.04
C THR A 290 2.65 29.00 7.48
N PRO A 291 3.99 29.05 7.67
CA PRO A 291 4.62 28.98 8.99
C PRO A 291 4.12 30.00 10.03
N MET A 292 3.53 31.11 9.59
CA MET A 292 2.90 32.13 10.44
C MET A 292 1.60 31.64 11.12
N ASN A 293 0.92 30.65 10.52
CA ASN A 293 -0.39 30.13 10.96
C ASN A 293 -0.31 28.69 11.52
N ASP A 294 0.89 28.11 11.62
CA ASP A 294 1.13 26.77 12.18
C ASP A 294 1.95 26.86 13.47
N THR A 295 1.63 25.99 14.44
CA THR A 295 2.25 25.99 15.78
C THR A 295 3.71 25.54 15.81
N LEU A 296 4.20 24.87 14.76
CA LEU A 296 5.55 24.33 14.60
C LEU A 296 6.26 24.90 13.34
N SER A 297 5.78 26.05 12.85
CA SER A 297 6.27 26.74 11.65
C SER A 297 6.30 25.87 10.38
N ARG A 298 5.38 24.90 10.26
CA ARG A 298 5.24 24.03 9.07
C ARG A 298 4.46 24.74 7.97
N THR A 299 4.67 24.31 6.73
CA THR A 299 3.79 24.66 5.59
C THR A 299 2.87 23.48 5.28
N TRP A 300 1.58 23.73 5.13
CA TRP A 300 0.61 22.77 4.59
C TRP A 300 0.19 23.23 3.18
N LEU A 301 0.29 22.34 2.19
CA LEU A 301 -0.06 22.62 0.80
C LEU A 301 -1.54 22.30 0.52
N PRO A 302 -2.21 22.93 -0.45
CA PRO A 302 -3.54 22.50 -0.88
C PRO A 302 -3.47 21.11 -1.54
N ASP A 303 -4.50 20.29 -1.37
CA ASP A 303 -4.52 18.91 -1.88
C ASP A 303 -4.83 18.79 -3.39
N PHE A 304 -5.46 19.81 -3.99
CA PHE A 304 -5.94 19.82 -5.38
C PHE A 304 -4.94 19.28 -6.44
N PRO A 305 -3.62 19.57 -6.39
CA PRO A 305 -2.65 19.01 -7.35
C PRO A 305 -2.48 17.48 -7.26
N TYR A 306 -2.93 16.85 -6.18
CA TYR A 306 -2.81 15.42 -5.87
C TYR A 306 -4.15 14.69 -5.94
N ASN A 307 -5.28 15.42 -6.00
CA ASN A 307 -6.62 14.87 -6.12
C ASN A 307 -6.83 14.33 -7.55
N VAL A 308 -7.10 13.02 -7.67
CA VAL A 308 -7.20 12.31 -8.95
C VAL A 308 -8.56 12.55 -9.64
N PHE A 309 -9.57 12.97 -8.89
CA PHE A 309 -10.92 13.24 -9.41
C PHE A 309 -11.55 14.44 -8.69
N PRO A 310 -11.05 15.68 -8.93
CA PRO A 310 -11.51 16.86 -8.23
C PRO A 310 -12.98 17.21 -8.52
N GLN A 311 -13.59 16.70 -9.59
CA GLN A 311 -15.02 16.86 -9.87
C GLN A 311 -15.92 16.01 -8.96
N GLY A 312 -15.37 15.02 -8.27
CA GLY A 312 -16.07 14.24 -7.24
C GLY A 312 -15.90 14.79 -5.82
N ALA A 313 -15.07 15.82 -5.64
CA ALA A 313 -14.82 16.46 -4.36
C ALA A 313 -15.59 17.77 -4.25
N GLN A 314 -16.10 18.06 -3.05
CA GLN A 314 -16.70 19.34 -2.70
C GLN A 314 -16.09 19.79 -1.38
N SER A 315 -15.52 20.99 -1.34
CA SER A 315 -14.83 21.47 -0.14
C SER A 315 -15.82 22.08 0.87
N ALA A 316 -15.82 21.55 2.10
CA ALA A 316 -16.60 22.02 3.24
C ALA A 316 -15.70 22.76 4.24
N SER A 317 -16.25 23.75 4.95
CA SER A 317 -15.47 24.54 5.92
C SER A 317 -16.29 25.11 7.07
N ILE A 318 -15.67 25.18 8.25
CA ILE A 318 -16.17 25.87 9.45
C ILE A 318 -15.15 26.91 9.94
N ILE A 319 -15.53 27.71 10.93
CA ILE A 319 -14.62 28.70 11.54
C ILE A 319 -13.56 27.95 12.37
N PRO A 320 -12.24 28.20 12.23
CA PRO A 320 -11.19 27.47 12.94
C PRO A 320 -11.20 27.56 14.47
N SER A 321 -12.00 28.46 15.06
CA SER A 321 -12.23 28.55 16.52
C SER A 321 -13.32 27.60 17.02
N ALA A 322 -14.11 26.97 16.14
CA ALA A 322 -15.11 25.97 16.49
C ALA A 322 -14.54 24.54 16.61
N VAL A 323 -13.33 24.31 16.09
CA VAL A 323 -12.60 23.04 16.20
C VAL A 323 -12.21 22.77 17.66
N LYS A 324 -12.56 21.58 18.16
CA LYS A 324 -12.25 21.13 19.52
C LYS A 324 -11.11 20.11 19.51
N TYR A 325 -10.25 20.18 20.52
CA TYR A 325 -9.21 19.19 20.78
C TYR A 325 -9.54 18.42 22.06
N GLN A 326 -9.37 17.10 22.04
CA GLN A 326 -9.57 16.27 23.23
C GLN A 326 -8.26 16.03 23.97
N GLN A 327 -8.36 15.93 25.29
CA GLN A 327 -7.22 15.81 26.21
C GLN A 327 -6.38 14.54 26.01
N SER A 328 -6.92 13.54 25.30
CA SER A 328 -6.26 12.27 24.92
C SER A 328 -6.28 12.01 23.40
N GLY A 329 -6.59 13.02 22.58
CA GLY A 329 -6.76 12.89 21.13
C GLY A 329 -5.73 13.66 20.31
N ALA A 330 -6.17 14.28 19.22
CA ALA A 330 -5.32 15.25 18.49
C ALA A 330 -4.99 16.46 19.37
N THR A 331 -3.85 17.11 19.09
CA THR A 331 -3.43 18.36 19.73
C THR A 331 -3.13 19.44 18.69
N PRO A 332 -3.13 20.74 19.08
CA PRO A 332 -2.73 21.83 18.17
C PRO A 332 -1.29 21.74 17.64
N TYR A 333 -0.44 20.89 18.22
CA TYR A 333 0.90 20.60 17.72
C TYR A 333 0.89 19.55 16.60
N ILE A 334 0.02 18.54 16.69
CA ILE A 334 -0.14 17.51 15.65
C ILE A 334 -0.61 18.16 14.34
N ALA A 335 -1.66 18.98 14.38
CA ALA A 335 -2.03 19.89 13.28
C ALA A 335 -2.77 21.12 13.83
N PRO A 336 -2.68 22.30 13.17
CA PRO A 336 -3.39 23.50 13.60
C PRO A 336 -4.89 23.40 13.28
N SER A 337 -5.72 24.20 13.94
CA SER A 337 -7.18 24.10 13.75
C SER A 337 -7.63 24.45 12.34
N TRP A 338 -6.84 25.23 11.60
CA TRP A 338 -7.02 25.49 10.17
C TRP A 338 -7.10 24.22 9.31
N VAL A 339 -6.41 23.13 9.66
CA VAL A 339 -6.52 21.85 8.95
C VAL A 339 -7.86 21.17 9.25
N TYR A 340 -8.19 21.03 10.54
CA TYR A 340 -9.45 20.42 10.99
C TYR A 340 -10.70 21.27 10.72
N ALA A 341 -10.54 22.51 10.24
CA ALA A 341 -11.63 23.41 9.90
C ALA A 341 -12.10 23.30 8.44
N THR A 342 -11.26 22.76 7.56
CA THR A 342 -11.58 22.44 6.16
C THR A 342 -11.65 20.94 5.95
N ALA A 343 -12.39 20.50 4.93
CA ALA A 343 -12.40 19.14 4.42
C ALA A 343 -12.79 19.13 2.95
N ASP A 344 -12.40 18.09 2.22
CA ASP A 344 -13.19 17.66 1.06
C ASP A 344 -14.19 16.59 1.51
N GLU A 345 -15.45 16.79 1.13
CA GLU A 345 -16.52 15.80 1.16
C GLU A 345 -16.85 15.29 -0.25
N MET A 346 -17.71 14.29 -0.36
CA MET A 346 -18.17 13.79 -1.65
C MET A 346 -19.16 14.76 -2.29
N ALA A 347 -18.82 15.26 -3.48
CA ALA A 347 -19.71 16.13 -4.25
C ALA A 347 -21.07 15.47 -4.52
N ALA A 348 -22.13 16.27 -4.46
CA ALA A 348 -23.50 15.81 -4.60
C ALA A 348 -23.74 15.12 -5.96
N SER A 349 -23.80 13.78 -5.95
CA SER A 349 -24.25 13.02 -7.11
C SER A 349 -25.76 13.20 -7.30
N GLU A 350 -26.22 13.37 -8.54
CA GLU A 350 -27.66 13.35 -8.89
C GLU A 350 -28.33 11.98 -8.65
N THR A 351 -27.56 10.98 -8.21
CA THR A 351 -28.01 9.66 -7.77
C THR A 351 -28.19 9.58 -6.26
N LEU A 352 -29.20 8.84 -5.79
CA LEU A 352 -29.50 8.64 -4.36
C LEU A 352 -28.38 7.98 -3.53
N GLN A 353 -27.39 7.37 -4.18
CA GLN A 353 -26.21 6.77 -3.55
C GLN A 353 -24.99 6.98 -4.48
N PRO A 354 -24.01 7.85 -4.14
CA PRO A 354 -22.76 7.93 -4.87
C PRO A 354 -21.94 6.65 -4.70
N ASN A 355 -21.29 6.19 -5.78
CA ASN A 355 -20.58 4.91 -5.85
C ASN A 355 -19.08 5.06 -6.19
N PHE A 356 -18.51 6.23 -5.89
CA PHE A 356 -17.08 6.54 -6.10
C PHE A 356 -16.37 6.79 -4.75
N ASN A 357 -15.04 6.82 -4.79
CA ASN A 357 -14.19 7.19 -3.64
C ASN A 357 -13.42 8.47 -3.98
N LEU A 358 -13.39 9.43 -3.06
CA LEU A 358 -12.38 10.51 -3.09
C LEU A 358 -10.99 9.87 -3.09
N THR A 359 -10.07 10.38 -3.90
CA THR A 359 -8.81 9.70 -4.21
C THR A 359 -7.68 10.69 -4.42
N TRP A 360 -6.68 10.65 -3.54
CA TRP A 360 -5.43 11.39 -3.67
C TRP A 360 -4.29 10.44 -4.04
N GLN A 361 -3.41 10.86 -4.95
CA GLN A 361 -2.25 10.08 -5.36
C GLN A 361 -0.98 10.94 -5.35
N MET A 362 0.03 10.44 -4.64
CA MET A 362 1.33 11.10 -4.47
C MET A 362 2.43 10.14 -4.94
N ASN A 363 3.50 10.68 -5.52
CA ASN A 363 4.64 9.88 -5.98
C ASN A 363 5.63 9.68 -4.82
N VAL A 364 6.20 8.48 -4.69
CA VAL A 364 7.11 8.15 -3.57
C VAL A 364 8.25 7.24 -4.02
N ASP A 365 9.35 7.27 -3.28
CA ASP A 365 10.54 6.47 -3.57
C ASP A 365 10.27 4.97 -3.30
N PRO A 366 10.44 4.09 -4.31
CA PRO A 366 10.26 2.66 -4.11
C PRO A 366 11.36 2.09 -3.20
N GLY A 367 10.99 1.16 -2.32
CA GLY A 367 11.92 0.51 -1.38
C GLY A 367 11.90 1.07 0.05
N PHE A 368 11.28 2.23 0.28
CA PHE A 368 11.04 2.75 1.62
C PHE A 368 9.64 2.39 2.14
N SER A 369 9.47 2.34 3.46
CA SER A 369 8.15 2.25 4.10
C SER A 369 7.68 3.65 4.48
N TYR A 370 6.38 3.87 4.54
CA TYR A 370 5.79 5.19 4.73
C TYR A 370 4.77 5.19 5.87
N LEU A 371 4.88 6.18 6.76
CA LEU A 371 3.84 6.55 7.71
C LEU A 371 2.89 7.52 6.99
N ILE A 372 1.61 7.15 6.94
CA ILE A 372 0.52 7.89 6.33
C ILE A 372 -0.39 8.31 7.48
N ARG A 373 -0.41 9.60 7.78
CA ARG A 373 -1.26 10.19 8.82
C ARG A 373 -2.44 10.89 8.17
N MET A 374 -3.65 10.46 8.54
CA MET A 374 -4.89 11.04 8.05
C MET A 374 -5.55 11.85 9.16
N HIS A 375 -5.90 13.11 8.86
CA HIS A 375 -6.53 14.03 9.79
C HIS A 375 -8.03 14.13 9.50
N PHE A 376 -8.83 14.02 10.55
CA PHE A 376 -10.28 13.98 10.49
C PHE A 376 -10.91 14.90 11.53
N CYS A 377 -11.98 15.59 11.14
CA CYS A 377 -12.81 16.41 12.01
C CYS A 377 -14.18 16.52 11.33
N ASP A 378 -15.26 16.15 12.04
CA ASP A 378 -16.59 16.22 11.44
C ASP A 378 -17.09 17.68 11.38
N VAL A 379 -17.06 18.21 10.16
CA VAL A 379 -17.48 19.57 9.80
C VAL A 379 -18.75 19.58 8.93
N VAL A 380 -19.38 18.42 8.72
CA VAL A 380 -20.47 18.21 7.73
C VAL A 380 -21.75 17.68 8.38
N SER A 381 -21.64 16.75 9.33
CA SER A 381 -22.80 16.12 9.99
C SER A 381 -23.62 17.11 10.82
N GLN A 382 -24.93 16.87 10.92
CA GLN A 382 -25.83 17.71 11.73
C GLN A 382 -26.11 17.09 13.10
N ALA A 383 -26.01 15.77 13.22
CA ALA A 383 -26.13 15.00 14.44
C ALA A 383 -24.99 13.97 14.58
N LEU A 384 -24.93 13.32 15.74
CA LEU A 384 -24.01 12.19 15.99
C LEU A 384 -24.55 10.94 15.29
N ASN A 385 -23.66 10.11 14.74
CA ASN A 385 -23.94 8.88 13.98
C ASN A 385 -24.56 9.12 12.58
N ASP A 386 -24.40 10.33 12.01
CA ASP A 386 -24.85 10.64 10.64
C ASP A 386 -23.90 10.09 9.55
N LEU A 387 -22.61 9.98 9.84
CA LEU A 387 -21.55 9.80 8.84
C LEU A 387 -20.71 8.55 9.09
N TYR A 388 -20.77 7.59 8.17
CA TYR A 388 -19.98 6.35 8.18
C TYR A 388 -19.25 6.18 6.85
N PHE A 389 -17.91 6.08 6.90
CA PHE A 389 -17.09 5.89 5.69
C PHE A 389 -15.97 4.87 5.86
N ASN A 390 -15.48 4.35 4.74
CA ASN A 390 -14.36 3.43 4.65
C ASN A 390 -13.10 4.18 4.22
N VAL A 391 -11.96 3.82 4.81
CA VAL A 391 -10.62 4.37 4.49
C VAL A 391 -9.81 3.29 3.77
N TYR A 392 -9.16 3.65 2.67
CA TYR A 392 -8.35 2.74 1.86
C TYR A 392 -6.97 3.33 1.56
N ILE A 393 -5.93 2.50 1.61
CA ILE A 393 -4.55 2.85 1.25
C ILE A 393 -4.04 1.84 0.22
N ASN A 394 -3.53 2.33 -0.92
CA ASN A 394 -3.20 1.53 -2.11
C ASN A 394 -4.33 0.55 -2.51
N SER A 395 -5.58 1.02 -2.41
CA SER A 395 -6.82 0.27 -2.66
C SER A 395 -7.03 -0.98 -1.78
N MET A 396 -6.29 -1.09 -0.67
CA MET A 396 -6.54 -2.03 0.43
C MET A 396 -7.33 -1.30 1.52
N MET A 397 -8.33 -1.94 2.12
CA MET A 397 -9.13 -1.33 3.18
C MET A 397 -8.33 -1.25 4.49
N SER A 398 -8.16 -0.04 5.03
CA SER A 398 -7.42 0.23 6.26
C SER A 398 -8.34 0.37 7.47
N VAL A 399 -9.52 0.99 7.29
CA VAL A 399 -10.58 1.11 8.29
C VAL A 399 -11.92 0.94 7.60
N SER A 400 -12.85 0.22 8.23
CA SER A 400 -14.22 0.08 7.75
C SER A 400 -15.21 0.72 8.72
N GLY A 401 -16.21 1.45 8.18
CA GLY A 401 -17.26 2.08 8.98
C GLY A 401 -16.74 3.07 10.03
N LEU A 402 -15.74 3.88 9.68
CA LEU A 402 -15.22 4.95 10.54
C LEU A 402 -16.31 5.98 10.82
N ASP A 403 -16.55 6.23 12.10
CA ASP A 403 -17.49 7.21 12.65
C ASP A 403 -16.77 8.02 13.74
N LEU A 404 -16.43 9.26 13.37
CA LEU A 404 -15.71 10.22 14.22
C LEU A 404 -16.53 10.64 15.44
N SER A 405 -17.87 10.60 15.32
CA SER A 405 -18.80 11.02 16.37
C SER A 405 -18.91 9.97 17.48
N SER A 406 -18.83 8.68 17.15
CA SER A 406 -18.76 7.59 18.13
C SER A 406 -17.47 7.59 18.95
N ILE A 407 -16.35 7.93 18.31
CA ILE A 407 -15.02 8.02 18.94
C ILE A 407 -14.97 9.22 19.90
N ASN A 408 -15.40 10.39 19.44
CA ASN A 408 -15.25 11.65 20.18
C ASN A 408 -16.44 11.98 21.09
N ASN A 409 -17.61 11.36 20.91
CA ASN A 409 -18.90 11.77 21.50
C ASN A 409 -19.29 13.24 21.20
N ALA A 410 -18.68 13.85 20.16
CA ALA A 410 -18.86 15.25 19.79
C ALA A 410 -18.51 15.50 18.32
N LEU A 411 -19.28 16.38 17.68
CA LEU A 411 -18.95 16.93 16.35
C LEU A 411 -17.82 17.98 16.42
N SER A 412 -17.24 18.29 15.26
CA SER A 412 -16.17 19.29 15.07
C SER A 412 -14.99 19.12 16.03
N THR A 413 -14.63 17.85 16.27
CA THR A 413 -13.57 17.44 17.19
C THR A 413 -12.45 16.76 16.42
N ALA A 414 -11.22 17.23 16.63
CA ALA A 414 -10.04 16.82 15.89
C ALA A 414 -9.58 15.40 16.28
N TYR A 415 -9.41 14.56 15.26
CA TYR A 415 -8.96 13.18 15.33
C TYR A 415 -7.90 12.91 14.25
N TYR A 416 -7.00 11.96 14.49
CA TYR A 416 -6.01 11.54 13.49
C TYR A 416 -5.78 10.03 13.58
N ALA A 417 -5.37 9.42 12.48
CA ALA A 417 -5.05 7.99 12.41
C ALA A 417 -3.75 7.75 11.62
N ASP A 418 -2.86 6.94 12.21
CA ASP A 418 -1.51 6.66 11.72
C ASP A 418 -1.40 5.24 11.16
N PHE A 419 -1.08 5.15 9.86
CA PHE A 419 -0.96 3.90 9.12
C PHE A 419 0.45 3.72 8.55
N VAL A 420 1.05 2.54 8.71
CA VAL A 420 2.34 2.20 8.10
C VAL A 420 2.13 1.32 6.87
N LEU A 421 2.52 1.85 5.71
CA LEU A 421 2.57 1.15 4.44
C LEU A 421 3.99 0.63 4.20
N ASN A 422 4.14 -0.70 4.17
CA ASN A 422 5.44 -1.35 3.91
C ASN A 422 5.89 -1.13 2.46
N ALA A 423 7.20 -0.94 2.25
CA ALA A 423 7.86 -0.91 0.94
C ALA A 423 7.38 -2.00 -0.04
N SER A 424 7.14 -3.22 0.44
CA SER A 424 6.65 -4.34 -0.39
C SER A 424 5.27 -4.11 -1.04
N SER A 425 4.50 -3.16 -0.51
CA SER A 425 3.16 -2.78 -0.97
C SER A 425 3.18 -1.62 -1.98
N ILE A 426 4.36 -1.06 -2.28
CA ILE A 426 4.55 0.10 -3.17
C ILE A 426 5.17 -0.39 -4.48
N ARG A 427 4.32 -0.81 -5.42
CA ARG A 427 4.75 -1.36 -6.73
C ARG A 427 4.99 -0.31 -7.81
N ASN A 428 4.28 0.82 -7.73
CA ASN A 428 4.18 1.80 -8.83
C ASN A 428 4.79 3.17 -8.47
N GLY A 429 5.76 3.21 -7.55
CA GLY A 429 6.40 4.47 -7.11
C GLY A 429 5.41 5.53 -6.60
N SER A 430 4.30 5.10 -5.99
CA SER A 430 3.20 5.98 -5.61
C SER A 430 2.37 5.42 -4.45
N VAL A 431 1.85 6.34 -3.64
CA VAL A 431 0.86 6.10 -2.58
C VAL A 431 -0.47 6.67 -3.04
N ARG A 432 -1.52 5.86 -2.97
CA ARG A 432 -2.91 6.28 -3.20
C ARG A 432 -3.69 6.16 -1.90
N VAL A 433 -4.26 7.27 -1.45
CA VAL A 433 -5.17 7.35 -0.29
C VAL A 433 -6.57 7.58 -0.82
N GLN A 434 -7.55 6.84 -0.29
CA GLN A 434 -8.95 6.96 -0.74
C GLN A 434 -9.91 6.91 0.45
N VAL A 435 -10.99 7.70 0.40
CA VAL A 435 -12.14 7.57 1.31
C VAL A 435 -13.42 7.43 0.50
N GLY A 436 -14.38 6.64 0.98
CA GLY A 436 -15.65 6.39 0.29
C GLY A 436 -16.71 5.81 1.21
N PRO A 437 -17.99 5.81 0.81
CA PRO A 437 -19.11 5.63 1.74
C PRO A 437 -19.21 4.20 2.29
N ALA A 438 -19.77 4.05 3.49
CA ALA A 438 -19.98 2.74 4.11
C ALA A 438 -21.22 2.02 3.54
N SER A 439 -21.01 1.04 2.65
CA SER A 439 -22.08 0.23 2.08
C SER A 439 -22.79 -0.62 3.16
N GLY A 440 -24.10 -0.42 3.34
CA GLY A 440 -24.97 -1.26 4.17
C GLY A 440 -25.45 -0.66 5.49
N VAL A 441 -24.99 0.54 5.87
CA VAL A 441 -25.54 1.28 7.01
C VAL A 441 -26.90 1.89 6.61
N GLN A 442 -27.95 1.63 7.39
CA GLN A 442 -29.34 1.98 7.03
C GLN A 442 -29.77 3.40 7.41
N SER A 443 -28.91 4.19 8.05
CA SER A 443 -29.31 5.41 8.78
C SER A 443 -28.37 6.60 8.62
N GLY A 444 -27.37 6.55 7.74
CA GLY A 444 -26.38 7.61 7.56
C GLY A 444 -26.40 8.27 6.18
N ILE A 445 -25.80 9.46 6.07
CA ILE A 445 -25.54 10.15 4.81
C ILE A 445 -24.44 9.37 4.06
N SER A 446 -24.68 9.05 2.78
CA SER A 446 -23.72 8.34 1.93
C SER A 446 -22.59 9.27 1.45
N ASN A 447 -21.73 9.67 2.38
CA ASN A 447 -20.63 10.62 2.19
C ASN A 447 -19.33 10.07 2.83
N ALA A 448 -18.20 10.73 2.59
CA ALA A 448 -16.89 10.43 3.15
C ALA A 448 -16.03 11.70 3.15
N ILE A 449 -15.28 11.96 4.22
CA ILE A 449 -14.52 13.21 4.39
C ILE A 449 -13.04 12.99 4.68
N LEU A 450 -12.21 13.97 4.33
CA LEU A 450 -10.82 14.07 4.77
C LEU A 450 -10.44 15.54 4.97
N ASN A 451 -9.77 15.87 6.08
CA ASN A 451 -9.41 17.25 6.45
C ASN A 451 -7.92 17.55 6.19
N GLY A 452 -7.05 16.53 6.30
CA GLY A 452 -5.62 16.69 6.07
C GLY A 452 -4.89 15.36 5.90
N LEU A 453 -3.71 15.41 5.29
CA LEU A 453 -2.93 14.22 4.95
C LEU A 453 -1.42 14.51 5.05
N GLU A 454 -0.70 13.80 5.92
CA GLU A 454 0.77 13.74 5.90
C GLU A 454 1.23 12.39 5.34
N VAL A 455 2.23 12.40 4.45
CA VAL A 455 2.93 11.21 3.97
C VAL A 455 4.42 11.36 4.26
N ILE A 456 4.92 10.49 5.12
CA ILE A 456 6.21 10.61 5.79
C ILE A 456 7.00 9.32 5.54
N LYS A 457 8.16 9.43 4.86
CA LYS A 457 9.08 8.30 4.63
C LYS A 457 9.69 7.88 5.97
N ILE A 458 9.80 6.57 6.19
CA ILE A 458 10.46 5.97 7.34
C ILE A 458 11.84 5.46 6.91
N SER A 459 12.89 5.75 7.68
CA SER A 459 14.25 5.27 7.42
C SER A 459 14.33 3.75 7.35
N ASN A 460 15.12 3.26 6.39
CA ASN A 460 15.27 1.84 6.10
C ASN A 460 16.14 1.11 7.15
N SER A 461 16.31 -0.21 7.00
CA SER A 461 17.07 -1.05 7.94
C SER A 461 18.58 -0.77 8.01
N VAL A 462 19.13 0.09 7.13
CA VAL A 462 20.51 0.59 7.21
C VAL A 462 20.59 2.05 7.69
N ARG A 463 19.49 2.56 8.29
CA ARG A 463 19.34 3.95 8.78
C ARG A 463 19.54 5.02 7.70
N SER A 464 19.17 4.73 6.45
CA SER A 464 19.08 5.76 5.41
C SER A 464 17.63 6.18 5.13
N LEU A 465 17.44 7.44 4.75
CA LEU A 465 16.25 7.99 4.11
C LEU A 465 16.45 8.21 2.59
N ASP A 466 17.69 8.06 2.09
CA ASP A 466 18.06 8.28 0.70
C ASP A 466 19.01 7.16 0.19
N GLY A 467 18.59 6.45 -0.86
CA GLY A 467 19.28 5.26 -1.35
C GLY A 467 19.33 4.05 -0.38
N LEU A 468 20.21 3.10 -0.67
CA LEU A 468 20.25 1.75 -0.06
C LEU A 468 21.50 1.49 0.81
N PHE A 469 22.26 2.53 1.16
CA PHE A 469 23.55 2.43 1.86
C PHE A 469 23.48 3.06 3.25
N GLY A 470 23.99 2.36 4.27
CA GLY A 470 24.17 2.91 5.62
C GLY A 470 25.43 3.77 5.77
N LEU A 471 25.62 4.34 6.97
CA LEU A 471 26.78 5.18 7.32
C LEU A 471 28.14 4.50 7.11
N ASP A 472 28.19 3.17 7.17
CA ASP A 472 29.37 2.33 6.96
C ASP A 472 29.58 1.91 5.49
N GLY A 473 28.71 2.37 4.58
CA GLY A 473 28.68 1.93 3.18
C GLY A 473 28.10 0.52 2.99
N SER A 474 27.46 -0.08 4.01
CA SER A 474 26.77 -1.35 3.83
C SER A 474 25.50 -1.17 2.97
N GLY A 475 25.54 -1.75 1.77
CA GLY A 475 24.37 -1.85 0.91
C GLY A 475 23.45 -2.98 1.36
N GLY A 476 22.19 -2.67 1.70
CA GLY A 476 21.24 -3.61 2.29
C GLY A 476 20.95 -4.89 1.48
N GLY A 477 21.27 -4.91 0.17
CA GLY A 477 21.11 -6.08 -0.69
C GLY A 477 22.24 -7.14 -0.62
N ARG A 478 23.37 -6.89 0.05
CA ARG A 478 24.59 -7.71 -0.12
C ARG A 478 24.53 -9.12 0.50
N THR A 479 23.46 -9.48 1.19
CA THR A 479 23.27 -10.81 1.81
C THR A 479 22.91 -11.90 0.80
N ILE A 480 22.09 -11.58 -0.22
CA ILE A 480 21.60 -12.57 -1.22
C ILE A 480 22.71 -13.00 -2.18
N MET A 481 23.59 -12.06 -2.57
CA MET A 481 24.64 -12.34 -3.55
C MET A 481 25.73 -13.29 -3.00
N LYS A 482 25.99 -13.25 -1.68
CA LYS A 482 26.95 -14.15 -1.02
C LYS A 482 26.46 -15.59 -0.94
N THR A 483 25.17 -15.82 -0.67
CA THR A 483 24.59 -17.17 -0.61
C THR A 483 24.47 -17.79 -2.00
N ALA A 484 24.09 -17.01 -3.02
CA ALA A 484 24.06 -17.47 -4.42
C ALA A 484 25.44 -17.98 -4.91
N ALA A 485 26.52 -17.25 -4.62
CA ALA A 485 27.87 -17.65 -5.00
C ALA A 485 28.33 -18.97 -4.33
N GLY A 486 27.99 -19.16 -3.04
CA GLY A 486 28.29 -20.39 -2.31
C GLY A 486 27.56 -21.61 -2.87
N VAL A 487 26.27 -21.47 -3.22
CA VAL A 487 25.49 -22.55 -3.83
C VAL A 487 26.00 -22.88 -5.24
N GLY A 488 26.36 -21.89 -6.04
CA GLY A 488 26.95 -22.10 -7.37
C GLY A 488 28.24 -22.92 -7.34
N LEU A 489 29.13 -22.65 -6.37
CA LEU A 489 30.36 -23.43 -6.17
C LEU A 489 30.09 -24.84 -5.65
N ALA A 490 29.13 -25.02 -4.74
CA ALA A 490 28.75 -26.36 -4.28
C ALA A 490 28.17 -27.23 -5.41
N MET A 491 27.34 -26.64 -6.27
CA MET A 491 26.73 -27.33 -7.41
C MET A 491 27.77 -27.71 -8.48
N SER A 492 28.73 -26.85 -8.79
CA SER A 492 29.77 -27.15 -9.81
C SER A 492 30.74 -28.24 -9.35
N VAL A 493 31.16 -28.23 -8.08
CA VAL A 493 31.99 -29.31 -7.49
C VAL A 493 31.23 -30.63 -7.49
N THR A 494 29.93 -30.61 -7.15
CA THR A 494 29.08 -31.82 -7.15
C THR A 494 28.90 -32.36 -8.58
N ALA A 495 28.70 -31.50 -9.57
CA ALA A 495 28.60 -31.90 -10.98
C ALA A 495 29.91 -32.53 -11.50
N MET A 496 31.07 -31.97 -11.17
CA MET A 496 32.38 -32.54 -11.51
C MET A 496 32.60 -33.93 -10.88
N LEU A 497 32.17 -34.14 -9.63
CA LEU A 497 32.22 -35.45 -8.97
C LEU A 497 31.30 -36.47 -9.63
N VAL A 498 30.08 -36.08 -10.04
CA VAL A 498 29.17 -36.96 -10.77
C VAL A 498 29.74 -37.32 -12.14
N LEU A 499 30.26 -36.34 -12.90
CA LEU A 499 30.85 -36.57 -14.23
C LEU A 499 32.07 -37.50 -14.16
N THR A 500 32.96 -37.33 -13.17
CA THR A 500 34.11 -38.24 -13.00
C THR A 500 33.68 -39.66 -12.62
N ILE A 501 32.68 -39.83 -11.75
CA ILE A 501 32.11 -41.16 -11.43
C ILE A 501 31.46 -41.82 -12.66
N VAL A 502 30.75 -41.04 -13.50
CA VAL A 502 30.17 -41.53 -14.76
C VAL A 502 31.27 -41.95 -15.73
N CYS A 503 32.30 -41.13 -15.95
CA CYS A 503 33.42 -41.46 -16.84
C CYS A 503 34.16 -42.73 -16.40
N ILE A 504 34.44 -42.90 -15.10
CA ILE A 504 35.05 -44.13 -14.56
C ILE A 504 34.15 -45.34 -14.84
N ARG A 505 32.83 -45.24 -14.60
CA ARG A 505 31.87 -46.32 -14.92
C ARG A 505 31.69 -46.57 -16.42
N TRP A 506 31.95 -45.59 -17.27
CA TRP A 506 31.87 -45.77 -18.73
C TRP A 506 33.12 -46.47 -19.27
N GLN A 507 34.31 -46.11 -18.76
CA GLN A 507 35.58 -46.77 -19.05
C GLN A 507 35.66 -48.22 -18.54
N GLN A 508 34.88 -48.57 -17.51
CA GLN A 508 34.80 -49.93 -16.95
C GLN A 508 33.71 -50.82 -17.58
N ARG A 509 33.13 -50.45 -18.73
CA ARG A 509 32.18 -51.33 -19.45
C ARG A 509 32.90 -52.43 -20.26
N PRO A 510 32.65 -53.73 -20.01
CA PRO A 510 33.06 -54.79 -20.93
C PRO A 510 32.25 -54.76 -22.23
N GLN A 511 32.84 -55.21 -23.33
CA GLN A 511 32.25 -55.22 -24.67
C GLN A 511 31.33 -56.43 -24.90
N ASP A 512 30.14 -56.44 -24.29
CA ASP A 512 29.11 -57.49 -24.52
C ASP A 512 27.66 -56.97 -24.30
N TRP A 513 27.31 -55.81 -24.88
CA TRP A 513 25.97 -55.21 -24.74
C TRP A 513 25.00 -55.51 -25.91
N GLU A 514 25.47 -56.07 -27.02
CA GLU A 514 24.60 -56.34 -28.19
C GLU A 514 23.76 -57.63 -28.06
N LYS A 515 22.68 -57.55 -27.27
CA LYS A 515 21.35 -58.17 -27.51
C LYS A 515 20.38 -57.85 -26.35
N GLY A 516 19.33 -57.07 -26.61
CA GLY A 516 18.29 -56.86 -25.59
C GLY A 516 17.29 -55.73 -25.88
N ASN A 517 16.37 -55.90 -26.82
CA ASN A 517 15.24 -54.98 -27.00
C ASN A 517 14.17 -55.18 -25.91
N SER A 518 14.40 -54.65 -24.72
CA SER A 518 13.38 -54.44 -23.69
C SER A 518 13.75 -53.28 -22.78
N PHE A 519 13.04 -52.15 -22.91
CA PHE A 519 13.26 -50.96 -22.07
C PHE A 519 12.47 -51.06 -20.75
N SER A 520 12.69 -52.15 -20.01
CA SER A 520 12.00 -52.44 -18.77
C SER A 520 12.67 -51.76 -17.56
N SER A 521 12.04 -50.65 -17.13
CA SER A 521 11.88 -50.27 -15.72
C SER A 521 13.11 -50.39 -14.79
N TRP A 522 14.01 -49.39 -14.81
CA TRP A 522 14.99 -49.23 -13.72
C TRP A 522 14.33 -48.61 -12.48
N HIS A 523 13.82 -49.46 -11.59
CA HIS A 523 13.23 -49.02 -10.32
C HIS A 523 14.28 -48.45 -9.35
N LEU A 524 13.95 -47.36 -8.67
CA LEU A 524 14.63 -46.97 -7.42
C LEU A 524 14.06 -47.78 -6.25
N PRO A 525 14.89 -48.42 -5.41
CA PRO A 525 14.42 -49.22 -4.28
C PRO A 525 14.06 -48.33 -3.07
N LEU A 526 12.77 -48.05 -2.88
CA LEU A 526 12.26 -47.52 -1.61
C LEU A 526 12.30 -48.63 -0.55
N ARG A 527 13.34 -48.62 0.30
CA ARG A 527 13.43 -49.53 1.45
C ARG A 527 12.53 -49.04 2.58
N SER A 528 11.47 -49.77 2.87
CA SER A 528 10.60 -49.55 4.04
C SER A 528 11.39 -49.71 5.35
N GLY A 529 11.13 -48.83 6.32
CA GLY A 529 11.96 -48.71 7.53
C GLY A 529 11.54 -49.57 8.73
N GLN A 530 12.30 -49.40 9.81
CA GLN A 530 12.06 -49.91 11.17
C GLN A 530 12.63 -48.90 12.19
N SER A 531 12.10 -48.72 13.41
CA SER A 531 10.82 -49.22 13.96
C SER A 531 10.55 -48.71 15.39
N PHE A 532 9.26 -48.69 15.78
CA PHE A 532 8.73 -48.66 17.17
C PHE A 532 8.91 -47.33 17.96
N PHE A 533 8.13 -47.01 19.01
CA PHE A 533 7.20 -47.82 19.84
C PHE A 533 5.88 -47.08 20.18
N LEU A 534 4.79 -47.86 20.37
CA LEU A 534 3.73 -47.82 21.44
C LEU A 534 3.12 -46.45 21.88
N ASN A 535 1.89 -46.28 22.38
CA ASN A 535 0.74 -47.12 22.82
C ASN A 535 -0.49 -46.15 23.04
N SER A 536 -1.76 -46.52 23.28
CA SER A 536 -2.56 -47.77 23.17
C SER A 536 -4.07 -47.43 23.33
N LYS A 537 -4.99 -48.24 22.76
CA LYS A 537 -6.44 -48.36 23.12
C LYS A 537 -7.34 -47.12 22.82
N SER A 538 -8.63 -47.24 22.48
CA SER A 538 -9.45 -48.45 22.22
C SER A 538 -10.66 -48.21 21.29
N SER A 539 -10.89 -49.15 20.37
CA SER A 539 -12.20 -49.68 19.91
C SER A 539 -13.43 -48.73 19.74
N SER A 540 -13.84 -48.43 18.49
CA SER A 540 -14.90 -49.17 17.72
C SER A 540 -16.32 -48.55 17.83
N ARG A 541 -17.30 -48.65 16.91
CA ARG A 541 -17.54 -49.36 15.62
C ARG A 541 -18.33 -48.37 14.72
N ILE A 542 -18.19 -48.28 13.39
CA ILE A 542 -18.66 -49.20 12.34
C ILE A 542 -20.09 -49.74 12.52
N SER A 543 -21.03 -49.18 11.76
CA SER A 543 -22.14 -49.94 11.13
C SER A 543 -22.70 -49.20 9.91
N SER A 544 -22.26 -49.59 8.72
CA SER A 544 -22.96 -49.28 7.45
C SER A 544 -24.21 -50.16 7.30
N MET A 545 -25.27 -49.68 6.63
CA MET A 545 -26.04 -50.47 5.64
C MET A 545 -27.03 -49.58 4.84
N PHE A 546 -27.22 -49.96 3.57
CA PHE A 546 -28.36 -49.82 2.62
C PHE A 546 -29.55 -48.90 2.98
N GLY A 547 -30.13 -48.13 2.05
CA GLY A 547 -29.82 -47.92 0.62
C GLY A 547 -31.09 -47.72 -0.25
N SER A 548 -30.92 -47.29 -1.52
CA SER A 548 -31.94 -47.21 -2.60
C SER A 548 -33.20 -46.30 -2.36
N ARG A 549 -33.76 -45.59 -3.36
CA ARG A 549 -33.49 -45.42 -4.81
C ARG A 549 -34.12 -44.10 -5.31
N LYS A 550 -33.57 -43.56 -6.42
CA LYS A 550 -34.14 -42.65 -7.46
C LYS A 550 -35.58 -42.11 -7.24
N SER A 551 -35.88 -40.82 -7.52
CA SER A 551 -35.89 -40.31 -8.90
C SER A 551 -35.85 -38.79 -9.11
N LYS A 552 -35.37 -38.40 -10.32
CA LYS A 552 -35.83 -37.36 -11.27
C LYS A 552 -36.88 -36.30 -10.83
N SER A 553 -36.92 -35.06 -11.35
CA SER A 553 -35.96 -34.19 -12.09
C SER A 553 -36.70 -32.90 -12.48
N GLY A 554 -36.11 -31.70 -12.35
CA GLY A 554 -36.82 -30.44 -12.68
C GLY A 554 -35.94 -29.22 -12.95
N TYR A 555 -35.80 -28.89 -14.25
CA TYR A 555 -35.52 -27.59 -14.87
C TYR A 555 -34.96 -26.42 -14.02
N SER A 556 -33.75 -25.96 -14.40
CA SER A 556 -33.32 -24.56 -14.20
C SER A 556 -32.47 -24.06 -15.38
N SER A 557 -32.96 -24.22 -16.61
CA SER A 557 -32.31 -23.76 -17.85
C SER A 557 -32.46 -22.24 -18.06
N PHE A 558 -32.07 -21.43 -17.06
CA PHE A 558 -32.28 -19.97 -17.06
C PHE A 558 -31.08 -19.14 -16.56
N PHE A 559 -29.85 -19.67 -16.67
CA PHE A 559 -28.62 -18.87 -16.53
C PHE A 559 -27.63 -19.12 -17.68
N SER A 560 -28.11 -18.96 -18.91
CA SER A 560 -27.26 -18.79 -20.10
C SER A 560 -26.88 -17.32 -20.30
N ASN A 561 -26.20 -16.73 -19.30
CA ASN A 561 -25.54 -15.43 -19.42
C ASN A 561 -24.31 -15.40 -18.51
N GLN A 562 -23.28 -14.62 -18.86
CA GLN A 562 -21.97 -14.59 -18.19
C GLN A 562 -21.12 -15.89 -18.26
N GLY A 563 -20.81 -16.35 -19.48
CA GLY A 563 -19.46 -16.80 -19.86
C GLY A 563 -18.80 -18.03 -19.18
N LEU A 564 -19.40 -18.64 -18.17
CA LEU A 564 -18.85 -19.76 -17.39
C LEU A 564 -19.43 -21.12 -17.84
N GLY A 565 -18.83 -22.23 -17.40
CA GLY A 565 -19.19 -23.59 -17.87
C GLY A 565 -20.37 -24.22 -17.13
N ARG A 566 -20.86 -25.36 -17.65
CA ARG A 566 -21.78 -26.26 -16.93
C ARG A 566 -21.13 -26.74 -15.63
N TYR A 567 -21.84 -26.60 -14.52
CA TYR A 567 -21.48 -27.23 -13.25
C TYR A 567 -21.92 -28.71 -13.28
N PHE A 568 -21.11 -29.58 -12.70
CA PHE A 568 -21.34 -31.02 -12.60
C PHE A 568 -21.43 -31.44 -11.14
N SER A 569 -22.34 -32.34 -10.80
CA SER A 569 -22.51 -32.83 -9.43
C SER A 569 -21.45 -33.89 -9.07
N PHE A 570 -21.08 -33.99 -7.79
CA PHE A 570 -20.04 -34.96 -7.37
C PHE A 570 -20.40 -36.42 -7.75
N SER A 571 -21.67 -36.81 -7.61
CA SER A 571 -22.19 -38.12 -8.01
C SER A 571 -22.08 -38.40 -9.51
N GLU A 572 -22.24 -37.36 -10.35
CA GLU A 572 -22.14 -37.43 -11.81
C GLU A 572 -20.67 -37.60 -12.23
N LEU A 573 -19.74 -36.89 -11.59
CA LEU A 573 -18.29 -37.09 -11.74
C LEU A 573 -17.84 -38.48 -11.25
N GLN A 574 -18.40 -38.94 -10.13
CA GLN A 574 -18.10 -40.25 -9.54
C GLN A 574 -18.62 -41.40 -10.40
N ASN A 575 -19.80 -41.25 -11.02
CA ASN A 575 -20.33 -42.22 -11.98
C ASN A 575 -19.47 -42.25 -13.25
N ALA A 576 -19.16 -41.07 -13.82
CA ALA A 576 -18.39 -40.95 -15.06
C ALA A 576 -16.95 -41.49 -14.96
N THR A 577 -16.35 -41.50 -13.76
CA THR A 577 -14.98 -42.00 -13.49
C THR A 577 -14.95 -43.41 -12.87
N GLN A 578 -16.07 -44.13 -12.84
CA GLN A 578 -16.19 -45.45 -12.19
C GLN A 578 -15.68 -45.44 -10.74
N ASN A 579 -16.15 -44.48 -9.95
CA ASN A 579 -15.72 -44.19 -8.59
C ASN A 579 -14.23 -43.79 -8.45
N PHE A 580 -13.68 -43.14 -9.48
CA PHE A 580 -12.26 -42.77 -9.58
C PHE A 580 -11.32 -44.00 -9.56
N ASP A 581 -11.62 -45.02 -10.36
CA ASP A 581 -10.73 -46.18 -10.56
C ASP A 581 -9.34 -45.72 -11.04
N GLU A 582 -8.28 -46.29 -10.47
CA GLU A 582 -6.90 -46.00 -10.86
C GLU A 582 -6.63 -46.38 -12.32
N LYS A 583 -7.37 -47.34 -12.89
CA LYS A 583 -7.33 -47.69 -14.32
C LYS A 583 -7.83 -46.59 -15.25
N ALA A 584 -8.61 -45.63 -14.73
CA ALA A 584 -9.09 -44.48 -15.48
C ALA A 584 -8.14 -43.27 -15.40
N VAL A 585 -6.99 -43.38 -14.70
CA VAL A 585 -6.02 -42.28 -14.55
C VAL A 585 -5.27 -42.05 -15.86
N ILE A 586 -5.36 -40.83 -16.38
CA ILE A 586 -4.66 -40.36 -17.59
C ILE A 586 -3.49 -39.41 -17.28
N GLY A 587 -3.29 -39.05 -16.01
CA GLY A 587 -2.14 -38.26 -15.58
C GLY A 587 -2.08 -38.07 -14.07
N VAL A 588 -0.86 -37.86 -13.55
CA VAL A 588 -0.59 -37.59 -12.13
C VAL A 588 0.38 -36.41 -12.04
N GLY A 589 0.11 -35.45 -11.16
CA GLY A 589 1.00 -34.33 -10.86
C GLY A 589 0.86 -33.89 -9.40
N GLY A 590 1.67 -32.91 -8.97
CA GLY A 590 1.75 -32.50 -7.55
C GLY A 590 0.39 -32.15 -6.92
N PHE A 591 -0.51 -31.55 -7.69
CA PHE A 591 -1.84 -31.11 -7.22
C PHE A 591 -2.95 -32.16 -7.35
N GLY A 592 -2.65 -33.41 -7.78
CA GLY A 592 -3.61 -34.51 -7.81
C GLY A 592 -3.57 -35.42 -9.05
N LYS A 593 -4.53 -36.35 -9.14
CA LYS A 593 -4.71 -37.26 -10.28
C LYS A 593 -5.78 -36.73 -11.26
N VAL A 594 -5.57 -36.97 -12.55
CA VAL A 594 -6.52 -36.69 -13.64
C VAL A 594 -7.09 -38.02 -14.16
N TYR A 595 -8.41 -38.11 -14.24
CA TYR A 595 -9.14 -39.31 -14.68
C TYR A 595 -9.86 -39.02 -16.00
N LEU A 596 -10.00 -40.04 -16.85
CA LEU A 596 -10.90 -40.02 -17.99
C LEU A 596 -12.33 -40.31 -17.50
N GLY A 597 -13.19 -39.28 -17.56
CA GLY A 597 -14.62 -39.44 -17.34
C GLY A 597 -15.37 -39.71 -18.63
N VAL A 598 -16.38 -40.58 -18.58
CA VAL A 598 -17.36 -40.79 -19.67
C VAL A 598 -18.77 -40.58 -19.12
N PHE A 599 -19.49 -39.58 -19.64
CA PHE A 599 -20.84 -39.24 -19.18
C PHE A 599 -21.93 -40.07 -19.89
N GLU A 600 -23.16 -40.02 -19.37
CA GLU A 600 -24.31 -40.78 -19.92
C GLU A 600 -24.68 -40.35 -21.37
N ASP A 601 -24.23 -39.16 -21.80
CA ASP A 601 -24.33 -38.67 -23.18
C ASP A 601 -23.17 -39.12 -24.10
N GLY A 602 -22.28 -39.98 -23.59
CA GLY A 602 -21.10 -40.49 -24.30
C GLY A 602 -19.90 -39.52 -24.31
N THR A 603 -20.04 -38.31 -23.77
CA THR A 603 -18.96 -37.32 -23.79
C THR A 603 -17.80 -37.74 -22.91
N LYS A 604 -16.59 -37.70 -23.47
CA LYS A 604 -15.33 -37.97 -22.75
C LYS A 604 -14.70 -36.66 -22.27
N MET A 605 -14.30 -36.57 -21.00
CA MET A 605 -13.66 -35.38 -20.44
C MET A 605 -12.55 -35.72 -19.44
N ALA A 606 -11.58 -34.81 -19.26
CA ALA A 606 -10.53 -34.93 -18.26
C ALA A 606 -10.99 -34.34 -16.91
N ILE A 607 -10.99 -35.17 -15.86
CA ILE A 607 -11.54 -34.85 -14.53
C ILE A 607 -10.40 -34.84 -13.51
N LYS A 608 -10.02 -33.66 -13.01
CA LYS A 608 -8.93 -33.48 -12.04
C LYS A 608 -9.47 -33.52 -10.61
N ARG A 609 -8.94 -34.43 -9.79
CA ARG A 609 -9.28 -34.58 -8.38
C ARG A 609 -8.09 -34.15 -7.52
N GLY A 610 -8.25 -33.04 -6.80
CA GLY A 610 -7.29 -32.58 -5.81
C GLY A 610 -7.10 -33.61 -4.69
N ASN A 611 -5.87 -33.71 -4.17
CA ASN A 611 -5.53 -34.64 -3.10
C ASN A 611 -6.13 -34.17 -1.75
N PRO A 612 -7.01 -34.93 -1.08
CA PRO A 612 -7.59 -34.53 0.20
C PRO A 612 -6.59 -34.55 1.38
N GLY A 613 -5.37 -35.06 1.19
CA GLY A 613 -4.36 -35.21 2.25
C GLY A 613 -3.37 -34.06 2.41
N SER A 614 -3.54 -32.93 1.71
CA SER A 614 -2.62 -31.78 1.81
C SER A 614 -3.37 -30.45 1.83
N GLU A 615 -3.29 -29.71 2.94
CA GLU A 615 -3.91 -28.39 3.09
C GLU A 615 -3.33 -27.37 2.09
N GLN A 616 -2.01 -27.39 1.87
CA GLN A 616 -1.31 -26.59 0.87
C GLN A 616 -1.92 -26.76 -0.54
N GLY A 617 -2.14 -28.01 -0.97
CA GLY A 617 -2.63 -28.33 -2.30
C GLY A 617 -4.06 -27.88 -2.59
N ILE A 618 -4.86 -27.55 -1.57
CA ILE A 618 -6.23 -27.03 -1.75
C ILE A 618 -6.18 -25.58 -2.27
N ASN A 619 -5.32 -24.74 -1.69
CA ASN A 619 -5.16 -23.36 -2.12
C ASN A 619 -4.58 -23.28 -3.55
N GLU A 620 -3.57 -24.09 -3.83
CA GLU A 620 -2.92 -24.18 -5.16
C GLU A 620 -3.93 -24.65 -6.24
N PHE A 621 -4.75 -25.67 -5.93
CA PHE A 621 -5.83 -26.13 -6.80
C PHE A 621 -6.92 -25.06 -7.00
N GLN A 622 -7.27 -24.28 -5.97
CA GLN A 622 -8.23 -23.18 -6.07
C GLN A 622 -7.69 -22.03 -6.94
N THR A 623 -6.39 -21.71 -6.87
CA THR A 623 -5.74 -20.73 -7.76
C THR A 623 -5.74 -21.20 -9.22
N GLU A 624 -5.40 -22.48 -9.48
CA GLU A 624 -5.46 -23.08 -10.83
C GLU A 624 -6.87 -22.98 -11.43
N ILE A 625 -7.90 -23.28 -10.63
CA ILE A 625 -9.31 -23.11 -11.01
C ILE A 625 -9.63 -21.65 -11.36
N GLN A 626 -9.18 -20.69 -10.54
CA GLN A 626 -9.47 -19.27 -10.73
C GLN A 626 -8.75 -18.65 -11.95
N MET A 627 -7.61 -19.22 -12.38
CA MET A 627 -6.92 -18.83 -13.60
C MET A 627 -7.55 -19.48 -14.84
N LEU A 628 -7.72 -20.81 -14.86
CA LEU A 628 -8.23 -21.54 -16.03
C LEU A 628 -9.68 -21.17 -16.38
N SER A 629 -10.51 -20.82 -15.40
CA SER A 629 -11.88 -20.34 -15.65
C SER A 629 -11.96 -18.99 -16.38
N LYS A 630 -10.90 -18.17 -16.33
CA LYS A 630 -10.81 -16.86 -17.00
C LYS A 630 -10.20 -16.93 -18.41
N LEU A 631 -9.50 -18.02 -18.74
CA LEU A 631 -8.84 -18.21 -20.04
C LEU A 631 -9.81 -18.72 -21.12
N ARG A 632 -10.58 -17.79 -21.71
CA ARG A 632 -11.50 -18.05 -22.83
C ARG A 632 -11.29 -17.09 -24.01
N HIS A 633 -10.14 -17.18 -24.68
CA HIS A 633 -9.86 -16.37 -25.87
C HIS A 633 -10.33 -17.04 -27.18
N ARG A 634 -11.06 -16.30 -28.03
CA ARG A 634 -11.72 -16.82 -29.25
C ARG A 634 -10.75 -17.43 -30.28
N HIS A 635 -9.48 -17.04 -30.24
CA HIS A 635 -8.46 -17.40 -31.23
C HIS A 635 -7.60 -18.61 -30.83
N LEU A 636 -7.74 -19.12 -29.60
CA LEU A 636 -7.06 -20.34 -29.13
C LEU A 636 -7.61 -21.65 -29.75
N CYS A 637 -8.65 -21.56 -30.60
CA CYS A 637 -9.39 -22.72 -31.11
C CYS A 637 -9.44 -22.83 -32.66
N ARG A 638 -8.55 -22.16 -33.42
CA ARG A 638 -8.47 -22.36 -34.89
C ARG A 638 -7.03 -22.19 -35.42
N ARG A 639 -6.48 -23.27 -35.99
CA ARG A 639 -5.05 -23.40 -36.36
C ARG A 639 -4.79 -22.99 -37.82
N LYS A 640 -3.55 -22.52 -38.08
CA LYS A 640 -2.86 -22.32 -39.38
C LYS A 640 -3.45 -21.27 -40.35
N GLY A 641 -2.56 -20.38 -40.83
CA GLY A 641 -2.62 -19.90 -42.23
C GLY A 641 -2.38 -18.41 -42.52
N VAL A 642 -2.53 -17.49 -41.56
CA VAL A 642 -2.66 -16.05 -41.91
C VAL A 642 -2.00 -15.07 -40.91
N LEU A 643 -0.68 -15.21 -40.66
CA LEU A 643 0.06 -14.31 -39.75
C LEU A 643 -0.05 -12.83 -40.17
N GLY A 644 0.15 -12.54 -41.46
CA GLY A 644 0.08 -11.18 -42.04
C GLY A 644 -1.31 -10.53 -42.12
N LYS A 645 -2.35 -11.09 -41.47
CA LYS A 645 -3.64 -10.41 -41.23
C LYS A 645 -4.05 -10.38 -39.75
N ILE A 646 -3.14 -10.73 -38.85
CA ILE A 646 -3.34 -10.73 -37.39
C ILE A 646 -2.58 -9.56 -36.73
N ILE A 647 -1.51 -9.08 -37.37
CA ILE A 647 -0.73 -7.92 -36.93
C ILE A 647 -1.48 -6.63 -37.29
N ASP A 648 -1.50 -5.68 -36.37
CA ASP A 648 -2.10 -4.35 -36.58
C ASP A 648 -1.36 -3.60 -37.72
N PRO A 649 -2.07 -3.02 -38.72
CA PRO A 649 -1.45 -2.31 -39.85
C PRO A 649 -0.50 -1.17 -39.45
N HIS A 650 -0.71 -0.51 -38.32
CA HIS A 650 0.14 0.58 -37.85
C HIS A 650 1.44 0.08 -37.19
N ILE A 651 1.50 -1.18 -36.78
CA ILE A 651 2.65 -1.80 -36.13
C ILE A 651 3.39 -2.77 -37.09
N ALA A 652 2.70 -3.30 -38.10
CA ALA A 652 3.27 -4.16 -39.14
C ALA A 652 4.40 -3.49 -39.94
N ALA A 653 4.48 -2.16 -39.97
CA ALA A 653 5.53 -1.40 -40.65
C ALA A 653 6.75 -1.05 -39.76
N SER A 654 6.71 -1.35 -38.46
CA SER A 654 7.74 -0.95 -37.48
C SER A 654 8.36 -2.10 -36.68
N ILE A 655 7.92 -3.34 -36.90
CA ILE A 655 8.46 -4.54 -36.26
C ILE A 655 9.59 -5.14 -37.11
N ASN A 656 10.74 -5.46 -36.50
CA ASN A 656 11.77 -6.28 -37.12
C ASN A 656 11.24 -7.71 -37.37
N GLU A 657 11.33 -8.20 -38.61
CA GLU A 657 10.89 -9.54 -39.04
C GLU A 657 11.56 -10.67 -38.22
N GLU A 658 12.82 -10.50 -37.81
CA GLU A 658 13.54 -11.48 -36.99
C GLU A 658 13.01 -11.54 -35.55
N SER A 659 12.68 -10.39 -34.97
CA SER A 659 12.03 -10.29 -33.65
C SER A 659 10.61 -10.87 -33.68
N LEU A 660 9.84 -10.59 -34.76
CA LEU A 660 8.52 -11.18 -34.98
C LEU A 660 8.59 -12.71 -35.10
N LYS A 661 9.53 -13.22 -35.88
CA LYS A 661 9.79 -14.65 -36.05
C LYS A 661 10.13 -15.31 -34.70
N THR A 662 11.03 -14.71 -33.93
CA THR A 662 11.42 -15.18 -32.59
C THR A 662 10.21 -15.25 -31.65
N TYR A 663 9.37 -14.22 -31.65
CA TYR A 663 8.13 -14.20 -30.86
C TYR A 663 7.14 -15.30 -31.28
N VAL A 664 6.92 -15.47 -32.59
CA VAL A 664 6.01 -16.49 -33.14
C VAL A 664 6.52 -17.91 -32.88
N GLU A 665 7.81 -18.18 -33.09
CA GLU A 665 8.40 -19.48 -32.77
C GLU A 665 8.32 -19.81 -31.27
N THR A 666 8.52 -18.82 -30.41
CA THR A 666 8.37 -18.99 -28.95
C THR A 666 6.91 -19.30 -28.60
N ALA A 667 5.96 -18.60 -29.20
CA ALA A 667 4.54 -18.85 -29.02
C ALA A 667 4.11 -20.25 -29.54
N GLU A 668 4.61 -20.70 -30.69
CA GLU A 668 4.33 -22.05 -31.21
C GLU A 668 4.95 -23.14 -30.32
N LYS A 669 6.18 -22.95 -29.82
CA LYS A 669 6.82 -23.88 -28.87
C LYS A 669 6.05 -23.94 -27.53
N CYS A 670 5.59 -22.81 -27.00
CA CYS A 670 4.70 -22.75 -25.83
C CYS A 670 3.35 -23.48 -26.05
N LEU A 671 2.89 -23.57 -27.29
CA LEU A 671 1.66 -24.25 -27.70
C LEU A 671 1.88 -25.69 -28.20
N ALA A 672 3.10 -26.24 -28.06
CA ALA A 672 3.41 -27.60 -28.50
C ALA A 672 2.52 -28.66 -27.82
N GLU A 673 2.18 -29.73 -28.54
CA GLU A 673 1.18 -30.70 -28.10
C GLU A 673 1.67 -31.54 -26.90
N HIS A 674 2.98 -31.81 -26.80
CA HIS A 674 3.59 -32.47 -25.64
C HIS A 674 4.28 -31.48 -24.71
N GLY A 675 4.21 -31.73 -23.40
CA GLY A 675 4.80 -30.85 -22.38
C GLY A 675 6.34 -30.82 -22.36
N VAL A 676 7.00 -31.79 -22.99
CA VAL A 676 8.48 -31.85 -23.11
C VAL A 676 9.03 -30.95 -24.22
N ASP A 677 8.19 -30.59 -25.19
CA ASP A 677 8.55 -29.71 -26.31
C ASP A 677 8.32 -28.22 -25.97
N ARG A 678 7.78 -27.93 -24.77
CA ARG A 678 7.47 -26.57 -24.32
C ARG A 678 8.65 -25.98 -23.55
N PRO A 679 9.07 -24.74 -23.85
CA PRO A 679 10.13 -24.05 -23.12
C PRO A 679 9.76 -23.84 -21.65
N GLY A 680 10.76 -23.88 -20.77
CA GLY A 680 10.60 -23.44 -19.39
C GLY A 680 10.36 -21.93 -19.33
N MET A 681 9.78 -21.43 -18.23
CA MET A 681 9.46 -20.00 -18.13
C MET A 681 10.70 -19.10 -18.21
N GLY A 682 11.87 -19.59 -17.80
CA GLY A 682 13.16 -18.90 -18.01
C GLY A 682 13.55 -18.80 -19.48
N ASP A 683 13.37 -19.88 -20.26
CA ASP A 683 13.64 -19.87 -21.70
C ASP A 683 12.63 -18.96 -22.43
N VAL A 684 11.37 -18.94 -22.00
CA VAL A 684 10.35 -18.00 -22.54
C VAL A 684 10.77 -16.56 -22.28
N LEU A 685 11.21 -16.23 -21.06
CA LEU A 685 11.69 -14.89 -20.73
C LEU A 685 12.91 -14.51 -21.59
N TRP A 686 13.89 -15.41 -21.69
CA TRP A 686 15.11 -15.19 -22.46
C TRP A 686 14.85 -14.98 -23.96
N ASN A 687 13.97 -15.77 -24.58
CA ASN A 687 13.61 -15.58 -26.00
C ASN A 687 12.86 -14.25 -26.24
N LEU A 688 12.08 -13.77 -25.27
CA LEU A 688 11.40 -12.47 -25.35
C LEU A 688 12.39 -11.30 -25.14
N GLU A 689 13.33 -11.42 -24.20
CA GLU A 689 14.42 -10.45 -24.01
C GLU A 689 15.34 -10.38 -25.24
N PHE A 690 15.67 -11.53 -25.84
CA PHE A 690 16.43 -11.62 -27.09
C PHE A 690 15.70 -10.93 -28.26
N GLY A 691 14.39 -11.22 -28.44
CA GLY A 691 13.57 -10.55 -29.47
C GLY A 691 13.37 -9.04 -29.26
N LEU A 692 13.47 -8.56 -28.02
CA LEU A 692 13.52 -7.12 -27.73
C LEU A 692 14.90 -6.53 -28.05
N ALA A 693 15.99 -7.23 -27.74
CA ALA A 693 17.35 -6.80 -28.06
C ALA A 693 17.58 -6.67 -29.59
N THR A 694 17.14 -7.65 -30.38
CA THR A 694 17.19 -7.60 -31.86
C THR A 694 16.30 -6.49 -32.47
N SER A 695 15.45 -5.85 -31.66
CA SER A 695 14.65 -4.69 -32.07
C SER A 695 15.35 -3.35 -31.76
N GLY A 696 16.37 -3.33 -30.90
CA GLY A 696 17.06 -2.10 -30.46
C GLY A 696 18.22 -1.64 -31.36
N ASP A 697 18.91 -2.56 -32.03
CA ASP A 697 20.15 -2.28 -32.79
C ASP A 697 19.97 -1.42 -34.06
N PHE A 698 18.73 -1.03 -34.39
CA PHE A 698 18.48 -0.06 -35.47
C PHE A 698 18.75 1.40 -35.04
N LEU A 699 18.73 1.71 -33.73
CA LEU A 699 19.05 3.04 -33.20
C LEU A 699 20.56 3.30 -33.08
N SER A 700 21.40 2.26 -33.11
CA SER A 700 22.86 2.39 -33.05
C SER A 700 23.49 2.55 -34.45
N ASN A 701 22.95 1.86 -35.47
CA ASN A 701 23.54 1.85 -36.82
C ASN A 701 23.17 3.04 -37.72
N SER A 702 22.06 3.73 -37.46
CA SER A 702 21.61 4.89 -38.27
C SER A 702 22.60 6.07 -38.24
N ASN A 703 23.38 6.22 -37.18
CA ASN A 703 24.40 7.27 -37.02
C ASN A 703 25.75 6.98 -37.70
N ARG A 704 25.86 5.92 -38.53
CA ARG A 704 27.13 5.50 -39.14
C ARG A 704 27.22 5.63 -40.66
N SER A 705 26.14 6.02 -41.35
CA SER A 705 26.11 6.17 -42.82
C SER A 705 26.10 7.63 -43.32
N SER A 706 26.43 8.60 -42.46
CA SER A 706 26.44 10.05 -42.77
C SER A 706 27.85 10.68 -42.78
N ARG A 707 28.89 9.85 -42.90
CA ARG A 707 30.26 10.26 -43.23
C ARG A 707 30.87 9.31 -44.26
N GLY A 708 30.67 9.65 -45.53
CA GLY A 708 31.22 9.02 -46.73
C GLY A 708 31.07 9.98 -47.89
#